data_AF-A0A0C9VEQ6-F1
#
_entry.id   AF-A0A0C9VEQ6-F1
#
_cell.length_a   1.000
_cell.length_b   1.000
_cell.length_c   1.000
_cell.angle_alpha   90.00
_cell.angle_beta   90.00
_cell.angle_gamma   90.00
#
_symmetry.space_group_name_H-M   'P 1'
#
loop_
_entity.id
_entity.type
_entity.pdbx_description
1 polymer ?
#
loop_
_entity_poly.entity_id
_entity_poly.type
_entity_poly.pdbx_seq_one_letter_code
_entity_poly.pdbx_strand_id
1 'polypeptide(L)'
;MFLGNEEKVYILDKTEGNAAQIDGHPAWGSVWDINSHQATTMSVLTNTFCASGMHLPNGSYCTFGGNGAISVGEDFCSGPPSSTDYDDVYGDYDGTKSIRILNPCTSSDDFSSPECQWFDNPAVLSMQKQRWYSAAEALADGTVVLIGGFRNGGYINRNMPNVDPTYEGGEEYGGAEPTYEFYPSRGPATVMQFMTTTSGLNSYAHTYLMPSGKMLVQANLSTILWDYTENVETPLPDMPNGVARVYPASGAVAMLPLTPANNYTPTVLFCGGSDMPADYYGNYSWPFYNTWTYPSSKDCQRLTAEPADGSSPTYEQDDDMLEGRTMGQFITLPDGSMLVVNGGTNGTAGFSNRTLYTSSLDQMPFYQSLASGPVGTPALYYPNAPKGSRWSNAGMSTSNIARLYHSSAMLLPDASVLIAGSNPSLDVSLDAPFPTTYTAEIFYPPYFASSVRPQPSGVPKNLTYGGNYFDITVSSTSYTGMGANEAAANTTVVLSRGGFTTHAMNMGQRHLQLNNTYTVNSDGSYVLHVAQVPPNPNLLTPGPALLFVVVNGIPSNGTMLIVGSGNVETQPTAAVSELPAIVTSTSGGSTNNNNGASSSKTGIIAGAVIGAVVVIGILGALISIRRARRRRNPNNPPPAMYKMGSVGGVGAGAASTKGFTRIADSSSFLPLTQGNQSTAWNESTASLHAPSPYRDGFESR
;
A
#
# COMPACT_ATOMS: atom_id res chain seq x y z
N MET A 1 7.34 -6.16 6.99
CA MET A 1 7.28 -5.72 8.42
C MET A 1 5.87 -5.19 8.72
N PHE A 2 5.37 -5.33 9.97
CA PHE A 2 4.06 -4.80 10.39
C PHE A 2 3.99 -4.54 11.91
N LEU A 3 3.01 -3.73 12.33
CA LEU A 3 2.75 -3.44 13.75
C LEU A 3 1.87 -4.52 14.33
N GLY A 4 2.33 -5.23 15.36
CA GLY A 4 1.51 -6.24 16.01
C GLY A 4 0.52 -5.63 17.01
N ASN A 5 1.04 -4.77 17.88
CA ASN A 5 0.30 -4.10 18.96
C ASN A 5 1.06 -2.85 19.41
N GLU A 6 0.75 -2.33 20.61
CA GLU A 6 1.40 -1.13 21.18
C GLU A 6 2.86 -1.37 21.59
N GLU A 7 3.33 -2.63 21.58
CA GLU A 7 4.63 -3.04 22.12
C GLU A 7 5.55 -3.72 21.11
N LYS A 8 4.99 -4.35 20.07
CA LYS A 8 5.73 -5.26 19.18
C LYS A 8 5.59 -4.90 17.71
N VAL A 9 6.72 -4.95 17.02
CA VAL A 9 6.81 -4.94 15.54
C VAL A 9 7.29 -6.30 15.09
N TYR A 10 6.67 -6.86 14.05
CA TYR A 10 7.08 -8.14 13.49
C TYR A 10 7.76 -7.92 12.13
N ILE A 11 8.90 -8.59 11.94
CA ILE A 11 9.76 -8.43 10.77
C ILE A 11 9.97 -9.82 10.17
N LEU A 12 9.60 -9.94 8.91
CA LEU A 12 9.92 -11.08 8.06
C LEU A 12 10.94 -10.61 7.04
N ASP A 13 12.00 -11.39 6.91
CA ASP A 13 13.09 -11.19 5.97
C ASP A 13 12.98 -12.18 4.79
N LYS A 14 13.90 -12.09 3.86
CA LYS A 14 14.16 -13.13 2.87
C LYS A 14 14.86 -14.31 3.55
N THR A 15 14.61 -15.55 3.11
CA THR A 15 15.49 -16.67 3.46
C THR A 15 16.85 -16.42 2.82
N GLU A 16 17.91 -16.28 3.62
CA GLU A 16 19.28 -16.08 3.13
C GLU A 16 20.28 -16.41 4.25
N GLY A 17 21.58 -16.22 3.99
CA GLY A 17 22.68 -16.51 4.91
C GLY A 17 22.77 -15.57 6.13
N ASN A 18 21.63 -15.27 6.78
CA ASN A 18 21.55 -14.42 7.95
C ASN A 18 22.42 -14.96 9.10
N ALA A 19 23.16 -14.06 9.75
CA ALA A 19 24.05 -14.41 10.86
C ALA A 19 23.28 -14.86 12.11
N ALA A 20 22.07 -14.33 12.32
CA ALA A 20 21.18 -14.79 13.39
C ALA A 20 20.69 -16.20 13.05
N GLN A 21 20.71 -17.10 14.03
CA GLN A 21 20.35 -18.51 13.86
C GLN A 21 19.17 -18.86 14.77
N ILE A 22 18.32 -19.75 14.30
CA ILE A 22 17.24 -20.38 15.07
C ILE A 22 17.17 -21.86 14.67
N ASP A 23 17.04 -22.76 15.63
CA ASP A 23 16.90 -24.21 15.40
C ASP A 23 17.92 -24.84 14.42
N GLY A 24 19.13 -24.26 14.34
CA GLY A 24 20.22 -24.76 13.50
C GLY A 24 20.24 -24.22 12.06
N HIS A 25 19.40 -23.25 11.71
CA HIS A 25 19.37 -22.58 10.41
C HIS A 25 19.32 -21.04 10.54
N PRO A 26 19.62 -20.28 9.48
CA PRO A 26 19.47 -18.82 9.50
C PRO A 26 18.05 -18.38 9.82
N ALA A 27 17.91 -17.34 10.65
CA ALA A 27 16.61 -16.78 10.98
C ALA A 27 16.16 -15.74 9.95
N TRP A 28 14.93 -15.84 9.47
CA TRP A 28 14.26 -14.81 8.64
C TRP A 28 12.95 -14.32 9.26
N GLY A 29 12.61 -14.75 10.47
CA GLY A 29 11.50 -14.21 11.26
C GLY A 29 12.01 -13.56 12.55
N SER A 30 11.46 -12.42 12.93
CA SER A 30 11.73 -11.81 14.23
C SER A 30 10.58 -10.95 14.74
N VAL A 31 10.57 -10.75 16.06
CA VAL A 31 9.78 -9.75 16.76
C VAL A 31 10.71 -8.74 17.41
N TRP A 32 10.43 -7.45 17.20
CA TRP A 32 11.15 -6.34 17.78
C TRP A 32 10.30 -5.66 18.85
N ASP A 33 10.86 -5.51 20.05
CA ASP A 33 10.24 -4.86 21.19
C ASP A 33 10.48 -3.34 21.16
N ILE A 34 9.39 -2.57 21.11
CA ILE A 34 9.43 -1.11 20.94
C ILE A 34 10.08 -0.41 22.13
N ASN A 35 9.95 -0.94 23.34
CA ASN A 35 10.44 -0.27 24.55
C ASN A 35 11.93 -0.52 24.81
N SER A 36 12.38 -1.77 24.66
CA SER A 36 13.76 -2.20 24.91
C SER A 36 14.64 -2.11 23.67
N HIS A 37 14.06 -1.95 22.49
CA HIS A 37 14.71 -2.01 21.19
C HIS A 37 15.40 -3.34 20.89
N GLN A 38 15.00 -4.42 21.54
CA GLN A 38 15.56 -5.75 21.34
C GLN A 38 14.75 -6.56 20.32
N ALA A 39 15.46 -7.30 19.46
CA ALA A 39 14.85 -8.27 18.55
C ALA A 39 15.01 -9.70 19.08
N THR A 40 13.97 -10.50 18.94
CA THR A 40 13.97 -11.94 19.21
C THR A 40 13.63 -12.68 17.92
N THR A 41 14.43 -13.68 17.56
CA THR A 41 14.17 -14.52 16.39
C THR A 41 12.91 -15.34 16.58
N MET A 42 12.17 -15.57 15.50
CA MET A 42 10.97 -16.40 15.47
C MET A 42 11.10 -17.44 14.36
N SER A 43 10.59 -18.65 14.62
CA SER A 43 10.56 -19.70 13.63
C SER A 43 9.49 -19.39 12.59
N VAL A 44 9.87 -19.52 11.32
CA VAL A 44 9.01 -19.40 10.14
C VAL A 44 9.46 -20.52 9.22
N LEU A 45 8.52 -21.28 8.65
CA LEU A 45 8.84 -22.53 7.97
C LEU A 45 9.16 -22.31 6.50
N THR A 46 8.36 -21.48 5.84
CA THR A 46 8.40 -21.31 4.39
C THR A 46 8.98 -19.96 4.00
N ASN A 47 9.59 -19.87 2.83
CA ASN A 47 10.29 -18.67 2.38
C ASN A 47 9.37 -17.45 2.24
N THR A 48 9.56 -16.43 3.08
CA THR A 48 8.69 -15.22 3.12
C THR A 48 9.06 -14.16 2.09
N PHE A 49 10.12 -14.39 1.31
CA PHE A 49 10.64 -13.38 0.41
C PHE A 49 9.57 -12.93 -0.57
N CYS A 50 9.29 -11.62 -0.59
CA CYS A 50 8.32 -10.98 -1.48
C CYS A 50 6.86 -11.41 -1.30
N ALA A 51 6.53 -11.92 -0.11
CA ALA A 51 5.15 -12.08 0.31
C ALA A 51 4.39 -10.74 0.30
N SER A 52 3.07 -10.83 0.29
CA SER A 52 2.16 -9.74 0.68
C SER A 52 1.59 -9.99 2.08
N GLY A 53 0.89 -9.02 2.65
CA GLY A 53 0.32 -9.19 4.00
C GLY A 53 -0.81 -8.23 4.32
N MET A 54 -1.63 -8.61 5.30
CA MET A 54 -2.79 -7.85 5.74
C MET A 54 -3.22 -8.24 7.15
N HIS A 55 -3.75 -7.27 7.92
CA HIS A 55 -4.44 -7.56 9.16
C HIS A 55 -5.79 -8.25 8.90
N LEU A 56 -6.16 -9.20 9.76
CA LEU A 56 -7.51 -9.72 9.84
C LEU A 56 -8.38 -8.92 10.83
N PRO A 57 -9.71 -9.02 10.73
CA PRO A 57 -10.64 -8.30 11.61
C PRO A 57 -10.38 -8.47 13.11
N ASN A 58 -9.96 -9.66 13.53
CA ASN A 58 -9.73 -9.99 14.94
C ASN A 58 -8.39 -9.48 15.49
N GLY A 59 -7.59 -8.79 14.68
CA GLY A 59 -6.26 -8.30 15.07
C GLY A 59 -5.11 -9.26 14.76
N SER A 60 -5.39 -10.49 14.32
CA SER A 60 -4.33 -11.36 13.80
C SER A 60 -3.77 -10.81 12.47
N TYR A 61 -2.63 -11.33 12.07
CA TYR A 61 -1.95 -10.92 10.85
C TYR A 61 -1.75 -12.10 9.92
N CYS A 62 -2.02 -11.89 8.63
CA CYS A 62 -1.74 -12.87 7.59
C CYS A 62 -0.67 -12.38 6.62
N THR A 63 0.21 -13.28 6.19
CA THR A 63 1.08 -13.08 5.04
C THR A 63 0.82 -14.14 3.98
N PHE A 64 0.99 -13.77 2.72
CA PHE A 64 0.55 -14.55 1.56
C PHE A 64 1.67 -14.67 0.54
N GLY A 65 1.91 -15.89 0.09
CA GLY A 65 2.93 -16.19 -0.88
C GLY A 65 4.33 -16.00 -0.33
N GLY A 66 5.27 -15.81 -1.23
CA GLY A 66 6.69 -15.93 -0.92
C GLY A 66 7.44 -16.47 -2.11
N ASN A 67 8.69 -16.87 -1.89
CA ASN A 67 9.52 -17.49 -2.91
C ASN A 67 9.51 -19.02 -2.76
N GLY A 68 10.08 -19.75 -3.72
CA GLY A 68 10.39 -21.18 -3.53
C GLY A 68 11.42 -21.38 -2.41
N ALA A 69 11.68 -22.62 -2.01
CA ALA A 69 12.84 -22.95 -1.17
C ALA A 69 14.14 -22.64 -1.93
N ILE A 70 15.20 -22.20 -1.23
CA ILE A 70 16.41 -21.68 -1.89
C ILE A 70 17.69 -22.13 -1.21
N SER A 71 18.76 -22.28 -1.99
CA SER A 71 20.11 -22.56 -1.50
C SER A 71 21.08 -21.37 -1.66
N VAL A 72 22.32 -21.50 -1.15
CA VAL A 72 23.34 -20.42 -1.23
C VAL A 72 23.65 -20.04 -2.66
N GLY A 73 23.47 -18.75 -2.99
CA GLY A 73 23.86 -18.18 -4.29
C GLY A 73 23.00 -18.61 -5.47
N GLU A 74 21.82 -19.18 -5.24
CA GLU A 74 20.87 -19.48 -6.31
C GLU A 74 20.28 -18.20 -6.91
N ASP A 75 20.55 -17.98 -8.21
CA ASP A 75 20.16 -16.78 -8.95
C ASP A 75 18.82 -17.00 -9.69
N PHE A 76 17.73 -16.45 -9.13
CA PHE A 76 16.38 -16.49 -9.72
C PHE A 76 16.28 -15.82 -11.09
N CYS A 77 17.21 -14.92 -11.41
CA CYS A 77 17.28 -14.28 -12.72
C CYS A 77 17.71 -15.25 -13.84
N SER A 78 18.20 -16.45 -13.51
CA SER A 78 18.77 -17.40 -14.49
C SER A 78 17.78 -18.44 -15.02
N GLY A 79 16.54 -18.48 -14.51
CA GLY A 79 15.52 -19.46 -14.89
C GLY A 79 14.62 -19.86 -13.70
N PRO A 80 13.54 -20.62 -13.94
CA PRO A 80 12.71 -21.12 -12.84
C PRO A 80 13.59 -21.94 -11.89
N PRO A 81 13.54 -21.70 -10.57
CA PRO A 81 14.25 -22.56 -9.63
C PRO A 81 13.79 -24.00 -9.85
N SER A 82 14.69 -24.96 -9.70
CA SER A 82 14.28 -26.32 -9.40
C SER A 82 13.68 -26.29 -8.01
N SER A 83 12.43 -25.83 -7.86
CA SER A 83 11.77 -25.72 -6.56
C SER A 83 11.62 -27.13 -6.00
N THR A 84 12.59 -27.54 -5.20
CA THR A 84 12.35 -28.60 -4.24
C THR A 84 11.35 -28.04 -3.23
N ASP A 85 10.48 -28.89 -2.69
CA ASP A 85 9.56 -28.48 -1.64
C ASP A 85 10.31 -27.99 -0.38
N TYR A 86 11.61 -28.31 -0.27
CA TYR A 86 12.50 -28.03 0.86
C TYR A 86 13.96 -27.87 0.40
N ASP A 87 14.72 -26.96 1.02
CA ASP A 87 16.18 -26.83 0.90
C ASP A 87 16.89 -27.19 2.21
N ASP A 88 17.95 -27.99 2.12
CA ASP A 88 18.72 -28.47 3.29
C ASP A 88 19.73 -27.44 3.84
N VAL A 89 20.09 -26.41 3.06
CA VAL A 89 21.15 -25.46 3.43
C VAL A 89 20.61 -24.35 4.32
N TYR A 90 19.51 -23.73 3.92
CA TYR A 90 18.82 -22.71 4.72
C TYR A 90 17.64 -23.27 5.49
N GLY A 91 17.25 -24.52 5.24
CA GLY A 91 16.21 -25.21 6.00
C GLY A 91 14.81 -24.65 5.73
N ASP A 92 14.58 -24.04 4.56
CA ASP A 92 13.31 -23.43 4.21
C ASP A 92 12.45 -24.31 3.28
N TYR A 93 11.15 -24.11 3.35
CA TYR A 93 10.15 -24.75 2.49
C TYR A 93 9.61 -23.76 1.44
N ASP A 94 9.03 -24.30 0.36
CA ASP A 94 8.37 -23.49 -0.67
C ASP A 94 7.28 -22.59 -0.07
N GLY A 95 7.49 -21.27 -0.18
CA GLY A 95 6.59 -20.23 0.29
C GLY A 95 5.61 -19.71 -0.76
N THR A 96 5.72 -20.12 -2.02
CA THR A 96 4.95 -19.54 -3.14
C THR A 96 3.44 -19.67 -2.97
N LYS A 97 2.95 -20.67 -2.23
CA LYS A 97 1.53 -20.85 -1.89
C LYS A 97 1.19 -20.63 -0.42
N SER A 98 2.16 -20.24 0.40
CA SER A 98 1.96 -20.21 1.85
C SER A 98 0.98 -19.14 2.29
N ILE A 99 0.18 -19.48 3.31
CA ILE A 99 -0.56 -18.52 4.12
C ILE A 99 -0.05 -18.67 5.54
N ARG A 100 0.56 -17.62 6.08
CA ARG A 100 1.13 -17.62 7.43
C ARG A 100 0.31 -16.71 8.32
N ILE A 101 -0.10 -17.20 9.49
CA ILE A 101 -0.94 -16.45 10.43
C ILE A 101 -0.20 -16.27 11.74
N LEU A 102 -0.24 -15.06 12.29
CA LEU A 102 0.25 -14.76 13.62
C LEU A 102 -0.82 -14.04 14.43
N ASN A 103 -0.97 -14.42 15.70
CA ASN A 103 -1.67 -13.59 16.68
C ASN A 103 -0.63 -12.76 17.44
N PRO A 104 -0.60 -11.43 17.27
CA PRO A 104 0.41 -10.60 17.92
C PRO A 104 0.34 -10.67 19.44
N CYS A 105 1.37 -11.24 20.05
CA CYS A 105 1.50 -11.30 21.50
C CYS A 105 2.12 -10.03 22.10
N THR A 106 1.77 -9.75 23.34
CA THR A 106 2.28 -8.67 24.19
C THR A 106 3.39 -9.19 25.11
N SER A 107 4.09 -8.29 25.80
CA SER A 107 5.17 -8.64 26.73
C SER A 107 4.69 -9.43 27.96
N SER A 108 3.38 -9.44 28.25
CA SER A 108 2.80 -10.27 29.30
C SER A 108 2.49 -11.70 28.87
N ASP A 109 2.53 -11.99 27.56
CA ASP A 109 2.23 -13.32 27.02
C ASP A 109 3.48 -14.21 26.98
N ASP A 110 3.27 -15.52 26.92
CA ASP A 110 4.35 -16.50 26.78
C ASP A 110 4.72 -16.68 25.30
N PHE A 111 5.81 -16.04 24.88
CA PHE A 111 6.33 -16.16 23.52
C PHE A 111 6.78 -17.58 23.15
N SER A 112 6.96 -18.51 24.11
CA SER A 112 7.22 -19.92 23.78
C SER A 112 5.95 -20.70 23.43
N SER A 113 4.78 -20.13 23.70
CA SER A 113 3.49 -20.75 23.41
C SER A 113 3.21 -20.77 21.90
N PRO A 114 2.62 -21.86 21.36
CA PRO A 114 2.25 -21.93 19.94
C PRO A 114 1.34 -20.78 19.46
N GLU A 115 0.54 -20.20 20.36
CA GLU A 115 -0.36 -19.08 20.09
C GLU A 115 0.38 -17.77 19.76
N CYS A 116 1.63 -17.64 20.23
CA CYS A 116 2.52 -16.50 19.96
C CYS A 116 3.51 -16.78 18.82
N GLN A 117 3.42 -17.95 18.18
CA GLN A 117 4.26 -18.35 17.05
C GLN A 117 3.51 -18.23 15.74
N TRP A 118 4.26 -18.18 14.64
CA TRP A 118 3.67 -18.25 13.30
C TRP A 118 3.04 -19.62 13.08
N PHE A 119 1.77 -19.62 12.67
CA PHE A 119 1.19 -20.76 11.99
C PHE A 119 1.62 -20.71 10.53
N ASP A 120 2.52 -21.62 10.13
CA ASP A 120 3.07 -21.72 8.78
C ASP A 120 3.09 -23.20 8.36
N ASN A 121 2.01 -23.64 7.71
CA ASN A 121 1.89 -25.01 7.24
C ASN A 121 1.06 -25.06 5.93
N PRO A 122 1.70 -25.02 4.76
CA PRO A 122 1.01 -24.98 3.47
C PRO A 122 0.21 -26.25 3.15
N ALA A 123 0.47 -27.38 3.83
CA ALA A 123 -0.31 -28.61 3.68
C ALA A 123 -1.69 -28.52 4.36
N VAL A 124 -1.87 -27.60 5.32
CA VAL A 124 -3.14 -27.35 6.01
C VAL A 124 -3.83 -26.10 5.46
N LEU A 125 -3.07 -25.04 5.23
CA LEU A 125 -3.59 -23.76 4.75
C LEU A 125 -2.68 -23.17 3.68
N SER A 126 -3.21 -23.06 2.46
CA SER A 126 -2.48 -22.52 1.31
C SER A 126 -3.38 -21.74 0.37
N MET A 127 -2.76 -20.88 -0.42
CA MET A 127 -3.37 -20.24 -1.59
C MET A 127 -3.58 -21.25 -2.71
N GLN A 128 -4.50 -20.93 -3.62
CA GLN A 128 -4.75 -21.74 -4.81
C GLN A 128 -3.62 -21.60 -5.82
N LYS A 129 -3.08 -20.39 -5.97
CA LYS A 129 -2.03 -20.04 -6.94
C LYS A 129 -0.73 -19.66 -6.25
N GLN A 130 0.37 -19.88 -6.98
CA GLN A 130 1.70 -19.42 -6.57
C GLN A 130 1.77 -17.90 -6.74
N ARG A 131 2.27 -17.19 -5.73
CA ARG A 131 2.38 -15.73 -5.76
C ARG A 131 3.67 -15.25 -5.12
N TRP A 132 4.41 -14.46 -5.89
CA TRP A 132 5.56 -13.67 -5.50
C TRP A 132 5.33 -12.24 -6.01
N TYR A 133 5.55 -11.20 -5.19
CA TYR A 133 5.11 -9.81 -5.51
C TYR A 133 3.62 -9.65 -5.83
N SER A 134 2.73 -10.35 -5.11
CA SER A 134 1.28 -10.11 -5.23
C SER A 134 0.84 -8.88 -4.47
N ALA A 135 -0.26 -8.25 -4.90
CA ALA A 135 -0.97 -7.28 -4.09
C ALA A 135 -1.95 -7.98 -3.14
N ALA A 136 -2.17 -7.39 -1.96
CA ALA A 136 -3.20 -7.81 -1.01
C ALA A 136 -3.99 -6.58 -0.54
N GLU A 137 -5.31 -6.65 -0.54
CA GLU A 137 -6.19 -5.59 -0.06
C GLU A 137 -7.33 -6.17 0.79
N ALA A 138 -7.54 -5.61 1.98
CA ALA A 138 -8.66 -5.97 2.83
C ALA A 138 -9.99 -5.44 2.25
N LEU A 139 -11.08 -6.15 2.50
CA LEU A 139 -12.42 -5.82 2.04
C LEU A 139 -13.36 -5.44 3.20
N ALA A 140 -14.51 -4.88 2.85
CA ALA A 140 -15.53 -4.38 3.79
C ALA A 140 -16.01 -5.43 4.80
N ASP A 141 -15.98 -6.70 4.41
CA ASP A 141 -16.43 -7.83 5.23
C ASP A 141 -15.28 -8.52 5.96
N GLY A 142 -14.06 -8.00 5.87
CA GLY A 142 -12.88 -8.55 6.54
C GLY A 142 -12.16 -9.67 5.79
N THR A 143 -12.63 -10.07 4.61
CA THR A 143 -11.84 -10.90 3.70
C THR A 143 -10.70 -10.11 3.06
N VAL A 144 -9.72 -10.80 2.48
CA VAL A 144 -8.59 -10.21 1.76
C VAL A 144 -8.63 -10.71 0.32
N VAL A 145 -8.49 -9.81 -0.66
CA VAL A 145 -8.25 -10.20 -2.05
C VAL A 145 -6.75 -10.20 -2.35
N LEU A 146 -6.30 -11.23 -3.05
CA LEU A 146 -4.92 -11.41 -3.49
C LEU A 146 -4.89 -11.29 -5.01
N ILE A 147 -4.01 -10.45 -5.54
CA ILE A 147 -4.04 -10.08 -6.96
C ILE A 147 -2.64 -10.19 -7.57
N GLY A 148 -2.57 -10.86 -8.71
CA GLY A 148 -1.40 -10.83 -9.58
C GLY A 148 -0.14 -11.44 -8.96
N GLY A 149 0.99 -11.00 -9.50
CA GLY A 149 2.33 -11.40 -9.10
C GLY A 149 3.01 -12.32 -10.10
N PHE A 150 4.04 -12.99 -9.64
CA PHE A 150 4.76 -14.03 -10.35
C PHE A 150 4.45 -15.37 -9.74
N ARG A 151 4.68 -16.43 -10.51
CA ARG A 151 4.68 -17.79 -9.96
C ARG A 151 6.01 -18.15 -9.28
N ASN A 152 7.08 -17.43 -9.63
CA ASN A 152 8.45 -17.67 -9.19
C ASN A 152 9.32 -16.39 -9.34
N GLY A 153 10.53 -16.42 -8.79
CA GLY A 153 11.45 -15.29 -8.69
C GLY A 153 12.06 -14.78 -10.02
N GLY A 154 11.98 -13.48 -10.30
CA GLY A 154 12.59 -12.80 -11.47
C GLY A 154 12.61 -11.26 -11.36
N TYR A 155 13.19 -10.58 -12.36
CA TYR A 155 13.28 -9.12 -12.39
C TYR A 155 11.96 -8.44 -12.76
N ILE A 156 11.34 -8.84 -13.88
CA ILE A 156 9.98 -8.42 -14.28
C ILE A 156 9.20 -9.62 -14.83
N ASN A 157 7.87 -9.64 -14.73
CA ASN A 157 7.10 -10.78 -15.23
C ASN A 157 6.80 -10.66 -16.73
N ARG A 158 7.86 -10.62 -17.53
CA ARG A 158 7.78 -10.59 -19.00
C ARG A 158 8.96 -11.26 -19.67
N ASN A 159 8.68 -12.05 -20.70
CA ASN A 159 9.70 -12.56 -21.63
C ASN A 159 9.87 -11.62 -22.83
N MET A 160 11.06 -11.67 -23.46
CA MET A 160 11.35 -10.91 -24.67
C MET A 160 11.69 -11.85 -25.82
N PRO A 161 10.95 -11.81 -26.96
CA PRO A 161 9.76 -10.97 -27.21
C PRO A 161 8.55 -11.38 -26.35
N ASN A 162 7.70 -10.41 -25.98
CA ASN A 162 6.48 -10.66 -25.22
C ASN A 162 5.37 -11.21 -26.14
N VAL A 163 5.38 -12.54 -26.32
CA VAL A 163 4.45 -13.26 -27.19
C VAL A 163 3.24 -13.84 -26.45
N ASP A 164 3.32 -13.93 -25.12
CA ASP A 164 2.28 -14.44 -24.23
C ASP A 164 2.16 -13.49 -23.02
N PRO A 165 1.46 -12.35 -23.16
CA PRO A 165 1.38 -11.35 -22.10
C PRO A 165 0.55 -11.80 -20.90
N THR A 166 -0.18 -12.91 -20.99
CA THR A 166 -1.04 -13.39 -19.90
C THR A 166 -0.24 -14.26 -18.93
N TYR A 167 0.48 -15.25 -19.44
CA TYR A 167 1.20 -16.22 -18.59
C TYR A 167 2.72 -16.13 -18.72
N GLU A 168 3.24 -15.55 -19.81
CA GLU A 168 4.68 -15.37 -20.05
C GLU A 168 5.44 -16.70 -20.06
N GLY A 169 4.97 -17.64 -20.88
CA GLY A 169 5.57 -18.97 -21.02
C GLY A 169 4.58 -20.13 -20.91
N GLY A 170 3.27 -19.86 -21.07
CA GLY A 170 2.20 -20.84 -20.96
C GLY A 170 1.61 -20.93 -19.55
N GLU A 171 0.36 -21.41 -19.47
CA GLU A 171 -0.42 -21.42 -18.22
C GLU A 171 0.17 -22.28 -17.10
N GLU A 172 0.98 -23.30 -17.43
CA GLU A 172 1.57 -24.22 -16.45
C GLU A 172 2.96 -23.76 -15.98
N TYR A 173 3.80 -23.22 -16.88
CA TYR A 173 5.22 -22.94 -16.64
C TYR A 173 5.61 -21.46 -16.75
N GLY A 174 4.66 -20.59 -17.13
CA GLY A 174 4.91 -19.18 -17.34
C GLY A 174 5.22 -18.42 -16.04
N GLY A 175 5.97 -17.32 -16.17
CA GLY A 175 6.44 -16.54 -15.02
C GLY A 175 5.36 -15.65 -14.38
N ALA A 176 4.27 -15.35 -15.08
CA ALA A 176 3.22 -14.46 -14.59
C ALA A 176 2.07 -15.22 -13.92
N GLU A 177 1.54 -14.67 -12.82
CA GLU A 177 0.30 -15.12 -12.19
C GLU A 177 -0.81 -14.09 -12.45
N PRO A 178 -1.67 -14.26 -13.47
CA PRO A 178 -2.64 -13.24 -13.89
C PRO A 178 -3.98 -13.31 -13.14
N THR A 179 -4.11 -14.16 -12.13
CA THR A 179 -5.40 -14.33 -11.42
C THR A 179 -5.49 -13.49 -10.15
N TYR A 180 -6.73 -13.35 -9.66
CA TYR A 180 -7.02 -12.99 -8.28
C TYR A 180 -7.72 -14.13 -7.55
N GLU A 181 -7.63 -14.13 -6.21
CA GLU A 181 -8.34 -15.04 -5.31
C GLU A 181 -8.61 -14.35 -3.97
N PHE A 182 -9.35 -15.02 -3.07
CA PHE A 182 -9.70 -14.46 -1.76
C PHE A 182 -9.21 -15.34 -0.61
N TYR A 183 -8.94 -14.68 0.52
CA TYR A 183 -8.73 -15.32 1.80
C TYR A 183 -9.70 -14.76 2.85
N PRO A 184 -10.50 -15.62 3.53
CA PRO A 184 -10.78 -17.01 3.18
C PRO A 184 -11.33 -17.18 1.75
N SER A 185 -11.24 -18.39 1.21
CA SER A 185 -11.65 -18.67 -0.18
C SER A 185 -13.14 -18.39 -0.42
N ARG A 186 -13.44 -17.76 -1.56
CA ARG A 186 -14.80 -17.52 -2.07
C ARG A 186 -15.11 -18.30 -3.35
N GLY A 187 -14.28 -19.30 -3.67
CA GLY A 187 -14.34 -20.02 -4.93
C GLY A 187 -13.00 -20.04 -5.66
N PRO A 188 -12.98 -20.48 -6.92
CA PRO A 188 -11.75 -20.66 -7.67
C PRO A 188 -11.06 -19.33 -7.99
N ALA A 189 -9.73 -19.33 -7.99
CA ALA A 189 -8.93 -18.24 -8.52
C ALA A 189 -9.33 -17.92 -9.99
N THR A 190 -9.49 -16.64 -10.31
CA THR A 190 -10.07 -16.19 -11.58
C THR A 190 -9.12 -15.23 -12.29
N VAL A 191 -8.99 -15.36 -13.62
CA VAL A 191 -8.15 -14.46 -14.42
C VAL A 191 -8.65 -13.02 -14.34
N MET A 192 -7.71 -12.10 -14.14
CA MET A 192 -7.92 -10.66 -14.19
C MET A 192 -7.33 -10.12 -15.50
N GLN A 193 -8.18 -9.60 -16.38
CA GLN A 193 -7.77 -9.09 -17.69
C GLN A 193 -6.78 -7.91 -17.55
N PHE A 194 -6.87 -7.17 -16.46
CA PHE A 194 -5.95 -6.09 -16.12
C PHE A 194 -4.50 -6.58 -16.00
N MET A 195 -4.27 -7.79 -15.46
CA MET A 195 -2.93 -8.34 -15.31
C MET A 195 -2.30 -8.67 -16.67
N THR A 196 -3.09 -9.17 -17.63
CA THR A 196 -2.66 -9.32 -19.02
C THR A 196 -2.36 -7.97 -19.67
N THR A 197 -3.20 -6.96 -19.42
CA THR A 197 -3.07 -5.62 -20.01
C THR A 197 -1.80 -4.92 -19.53
N THR A 198 -1.43 -5.15 -18.28
CA THR A 198 -0.27 -4.53 -17.61
C THR A 198 0.97 -5.43 -17.58
N SER A 199 0.96 -6.50 -18.40
CA SER A 199 2.05 -7.46 -18.57
C SER A 199 3.45 -6.83 -18.53
N GLY A 200 4.33 -7.45 -17.76
CA GLY A 200 5.71 -7.03 -17.53
C GLY A 200 5.92 -5.97 -16.47
N LEU A 201 4.91 -5.23 -16.04
CA LEU A 201 5.02 -4.25 -14.96
C LEU A 201 3.73 -4.24 -14.12
N ASN A 202 3.38 -5.36 -13.50
CA ASN A 202 2.17 -5.47 -12.68
C ASN A 202 2.38 -6.10 -11.30
N SER A 203 3.63 -6.38 -10.97
CA SER A 203 4.09 -6.81 -9.66
C SER A 203 3.72 -5.76 -8.62
N TYR A 204 3.15 -6.19 -7.50
CA TYR A 204 2.74 -5.29 -6.44
C TYR A 204 1.83 -4.15 -6.93
N ALA A 205 0.82 -4.52 -7.74
CA ALA A 205 -0.20 -3.57 -8.21
C ALA A 205 -0.76 -2.74 -7.05
N HIS A 206 -0.87 -1.44 -7.24
CA HIS A 206 -1.38 -0.55 -6.19
C HIS A 206 -2.89 -0.69 -6.09
N THR A 207 -3.37 -1.12 -4.94
CA THR A 207 -4.79 -1.42 -4.69
C THR A 207 -5.34 -0.55 -3.58
N TYR A 208 -6.51 0.04 -3.80
CA TYR A 208 -7.22 0.81 -2.79
C TYR A 208 -8.72 0.55 -2.88
N LEU A 209 -9.32 0.01 -1.82
CA LEU A 209 -10.78 -0.10 -1.71
C LEU A 209 -11.43 1.29 -1.67
N MET A 210 -12.44 1.50 -2.51
CA MET A 210 -13.18 2.75 -2.68
C MET A 210 -14.53 2.71 -1.94
N PRO A 211 -15.16 3.87 -1.65
CA PRO A 211 -16.37 3.94 -0.83
C PRO A 211 -17.55 3.16 -1.43
N SER A 212 -17.62 3.01 -2.76
CA SER A 212 -18.63 2.20 -3.44
C SER A 212 -18.53 0.69 -3.20
N GLY A 213 -17.40 0.20 -2.69
CA GLY A 213 -17.06 -1.22 -2.64
C GLY A 213 -16.29 -1.71 -3.87
N LYS A 214 -16.05 -0.85 -4.87
CA LYS A 214 -15.09 -1.14 -5.96
C LYS A 214 -13.66 -0.86 -5.53
N MET A 215 -12.69 -1.30 -6.32
CA MET A 215 -11.28 -1.16 -6.02
C MET A 215 -10.55 -0.38 -7.11
N LEU A 216 -9.82 0.67 -6.73
CA LEU A 216 -8.82 1.26 -7.62
C LEU A 216 -7.66 0.29 -7.74
N VAL A 217 -7.26 -0.05 -8.96
CA VAL A 217 -6.07 -0.87 -9.24
C VAL A 217 -5.19 -0.15 -10.26
N GLN A 218 -3.90 0.04 -9.94
CA GLN A 218 -2.92 0.71 -10.80
C GLN A 218 -1.67 -0.15 -10.96
N ALA A 219 -1.30 -0.43 -12.20
CA ALA A 219 -0.10 -1.16 -12.58
C ALA A 219 0.39 -0.68 -13.95
N ASN A 220 1.69 -0.84 -14.22
CA ASN A 220 2.34 -0.28 -15.40
C ASN A 220 1.96 1.22 -15.54
N LEU A 221 1.41 1.63 -16.68
CA LEU A 221 0.80 2.93 -16.88
C LEU A 221 -0.74 2.91 -16.75
N SER A 222 -1.37 1.74 -16.67
CA SER A 222 -2.83 1.64 -16.70
C SER A 222 -3.45 1.70 -15.31
N THR A 223 -4.69 2.17 -15.29
CA THR A 223 -5.50 2.29 -14.07
C THR A 223 -6.92 1.82 -14.34
N ILE A 224 -7.50 1.09 -13.40
CA ILE A 224 -8.91 0.67 -13.47
C ILE A 224 -9.64 0.93 -12.16
N LEU A 225 -10.96 1.04 -12.25
CA LEU A 225 -11.87 0.82 -11.15
C LEU A 225 -12.51 -0.57 -11.34
N TRP A 226 -12.22 -1.48 -10.43
CA TRP A 226 -12.59 -2.89 -10.52
C TRP A 226 -13.72 -3.24 -9.58
N ASP A 227 -14.78 -3.84 -10.11
CA ASP A 227 -15.78 -4.56 -9.34
C ASP A 227 -15.33 -6.02 -9.19
N TYR A 228 -14.77 -6.35 -8.03
CA TYR A 228 -14.25 -7.69 -7.75
C TYR A 228 -15.33 -8.75 -7.51
N THR A 229 -16.61 -8.35 -7.38
CA THR A 229 -17.72 -9.31 -7.20
C THR A 229 -18.17 -9.85 -8.55
N GLU A 230 -18.27 -8.98 -9.54
CA GLU A 230 -18.68 -9.33 -10.90
C GLU A 230 -17.50 -9.53 -11.86
N ASN A 231 -16.28 -9.25 -11.39
CA ASN A 231 -15.05 -9.17 -12.19
C ASN A 231 -15.16 -8.19 -13.37
N VAL A 232 -15.77 -7.03 -13.12
CA VAL A 232 -15.94 -5.98 -14.14
C VAL A 232 -14.86 -4.92 -13.97
N GLU A 233 -13.98 -4.80 -14.97
CA GLU A 233 -12.89 -3.84 -15.00
C GLU A 233 -13.31 -2.58 -15.78
N THR A 234 -13.33 -1.43 -15.13
CA THR A 234 -13.62 -0.13 -15.78
C THR A 234 -12.32 0.65 -15.97
N PRO A 235 -11.84 0.85 -17.21
CA PRO A 235 -10.66 1.67 -17.47
C PRO A 235 -10.82 3.10 -16.97
N LEU A 236 -9.79 3.59 -16.28
CA LEU A 236 -9.58 4.99 -15.95
C LEU A 236 -8.45 5.54 -16.84
N PRO A 237 -8.19 6.87 -16.85
CA PRO A 237 -7.05 7.40 -17.59
C PRO A 237 -5.74 6.73 -17.20
N ASP A 238 -4.81 6.61 -18.15
CA ASP A 238 -3.45 6.13 -17.87
C ASP A 238 -2.65 7.16 -17.05
N MET A 239 -1.67 6.66 -16.31
CA MET A 239 -0.69 7.44 -15.54
C MET A 239 0.01 8.43 -16.47
N PRO A 240 -0.03 9.74 -16.16
CA PRO A 240 0.62 10.76 -16.98
C PRO A 240 2.14 10.59 -17.10
N ASN A 241 2.69 11.24 -18.12
CA ASN A 241 4.12 11.42 -18.34
C ASN A 241 4.91 10.10 -18.54
N GLY A 242 4.24 8.97 -18.73
CA GLY A 242 4.89 7.68 -18.94
C GLY A 242 5.62 7.14 -17.70
N VAL A 243 5.30 7.65 -16.51
CA VAL A 243 6.00 7.28 -15.26
C VAL A 243 5.37 6.04 -14.65
N ALA A 244 6.05 4.90 -14.73
CA ALA A 244 5.65 3.69 -14.00
C ALA A 244 5.87 3.88 -12.48
N ARG A 245 4.91 3.41 -11.68
CA ARG A 245 4.96 3.52 -10.21
C ARG A 245 5.13 2.19 -9.49
N VAL A 246 4.68 1.09 -10.08
CA VAL A 246 4.81 -0.24 -9.49
C VAL A 246 6.25 -0.75 -9.59
N TYR A 247 6.54 -1.86 -8.91
CA TYR A 247 7.84 -2.52 -9.04
C TYR A 247 8.15 -2.85 -10.51
N PRO A 248 9.40 -2.67 -10.98
CA PRO A 248 10.58 -2.23 -10.24
C PRO A 248 10.83 -0.72 -10.30
N ALA A 249 9.95 0.08 -10.92
CA ALA A 249 10.07 1.54 -10.87
C ALA A 249 9.85 2.07 -9.45
N SER A 250 8.91 1.48 -8.71
CA SER A 250 8.67 1.66 -7.28
C SER A 250 8.58 3.12 -6.84
N GLY A 251 7.59 3.84 -7.35
CA GLY A 251 7.21 5.15 -6.82
C GLY A 251 6.52 5.04 -5.46
N ALA A 252 6.61 6.11 -4.66
CA ALA A 252 5.87 6.23 -3.41
C ALA A 252 4.37 6.44 -3.72
N VAL A 253 3.52 5.58 -3.16
CA VAL A 253 2.06 5.68 -3.34
C VAL A 253 1.35 5.61 -1.99
N ALA A 254 0.34 6.47 -1.79
CA ALA A 254 -0.52 6.42 -0.61
C ALA A 254 -1.87 7.09 -0.86
N MET A 255 -2.91 6.65 -0.15
CA MET A 255 -4.16 7.38 -0.04
C MET A 255 -3.97 8.60 0.87
N LEU A 256 -4.46 9.76 0.44
CA LEU A 256 -4.48 10.97 1.26
C LEU A 256 -5.41 10.80 2.48
N PRO A 257 -5.17 11.53 3.59
CA PRO A 257 -6.04 11.49 4.76
C PRO A 257 -7.54 11.66 4.46
N LEU A 258 -8.35 10.75 4.97
CA LEU A 258 -9.81 10.80 4.90
C LEU A 258 -10.32 11.65 6.07
N THR A 259 -10.98 12.78 5.79
CA THR A 259 -11.34 13.75 6.83
C THR A 259 -12.79 14.23 6.68
N PRO A 260 -13.43 14.75 7.73
CA PRO A 260 -14.71 15.43 7.60
C PRO A 260 -14.67 16.58 6.56
N ALA A 261 -13.53 17.28 6.46
CA ALA A 261 -13.37 18.44 5.57
C ALA A 261 -13.39 18.07 4.07
N ASN A 262 -12.90 16.88 3.70
CA ASN A 262 -12.98 16.37 2.33
C ASN A 262 -14.10 15.35 2.14
N ASN A 263 -15.06 15.29 3.07
CA ASN A 263 -16.16 14.33 3.06
C ASN A 263 -15.67 12.87 2.94
N TYR A 264 -14.53 12.56 3.53
CA TYR A 264 -13.87 11.25 3.46
C TYR A 264 -13.64 10.75 2.02
N THR A 265 -13.44 11.67 1.06
CA THR A 265 -13.24 11.32 -0.35
C THR A 265 -11.85 10.72 -0.57
N PRO A 266 -11.73 9.47 -1.06
CA PRO A 266 -10.42 8.88 -1.33
C PRO A 266 -9.75 9.49 -2.55
N THR A 267 -8.58 10.06 -2.33
CA THR A 267 -7.67 10.52 -3.37
C THR A 267 -6.33 9.82 -3.17
N VAL A 268 -5.79 9.20 -4.21
CA VAL A 268 -4.49 8.51 -4.15
C VAL A 268 -3.41 9.40 -4.76
N LEU A 269 -2.30 9.51 -4.06
CA LEU A 269 -1.10 10.24 -4.47
C LEU A 269 -0.05 9.24 -4.96
N PHE A 270 0.52 9.51 -6.13
CA PHE A 270 1.58 8.73 -6.76
C PHE A 270 2.77 9.66 -7.02
N CYS A 271 3.94 9.37 -6.45
CA CYS A 271 5.13 10.20 -6.55
C CYS A 271 6.37 9.35 -6.84
N GLY A 272 7.36 9.88 -7.56
CA GLY A 272 8.59 9.14 -7.84
C GLY A 272 8.48 8.08 -8.94
N GLY A 273 9.27 7.00 -8.89
CA GLY A 273 9.25 5.97 -9.93
C GLY A 273 10.08 6.35 -11.16
N SER A 274 9.73 5.85 -12.34
CA SER A 274 10.58 5.97 -13.53
C SER A 274 9.80 6.04 -14.83
N ASP A 275 10.19 6.99 -15.69
CA ASP A 275 9.72 7.11 -17.08
C ASP A 275 10.60 6.33 -18.08
N MET A 276 11.46 5.45 -17.56
CA MET A 276 12.36 4.62 -18.35
C MET A 276 11.60 3.87 -19.46
N PRO A 277 12.11 3.84 -20.71
CA PRO A 277 11.45 3.14 -21.81
C PRO A 277 11.16 1.66 -21.50
N ALA A 278 10.04 1.15 -21.99
CA ALA A 278 9.59 -0.22 -21.70
C ALA A 278 10.65 -1.29 -22.02
N ASP A 279 11.45 -1.11 -23.07
CA ASP A 279 12.51 -2.06 -23.46
C ASP A 279 13.67 -2.09 -22.46
N TYR A 280 13.94 -1.01 -21.74
CA TYR A 280 15.06 -0.93 -20.78
C TYR A 280 14.80 -1.76 -19.53
N TYR A 281 13.53 -1.97 -19.15
CA TYR A 281 13.15 -2.92 -18.12
C TYR A 281 13.51 -4.37 -18.51
N GLY A 282 13.79 -4.66 -19.78
CA GLY A 282 14.30 -5.96 -20.21
C GLY A 282 13.27 -7.07 -20.08
N ASN A 283 13.68 -8.17 -19.46
CA ASN A 283 12.89 -9.39 -19.33
C ASN A 283 12.96 -9.95 -17.90
N TYR A 284 12.39 -11.15 -17.73
CA TYR A 284 12.39 -11.91 -16.49
C TYR A 284 13.76 -12.05 -15.82
N SER A 285 14.82 -12.11 -16.62
CA SER A 285 16.15 -12.35 -16.10
C SER A 285 16.81 -11.07 -15.61
N TRP A 286 16.91 -10.04 -16.44
CA TRP A 286 17.66 -8.84 -16.07
C TRP A 286 17.22 -7.62 -16.89
N PRO A 287 17.51 -6.40 -16.40
CA PRO A 287 17.26 -5.19 -17.17
C PRO A 287 18.13 -5.14 -18.44
N PHE A 288 17.59 -4.52 -19.49
CA PHE A 288 18.32 -4.26 -20.73
C PHE A 288 18.98 -2.88 -20.74
N TYR A 289 19.20 -2.33 -19.56
CA TYR A 289 19.85 -1.05 -19.35
C TYR A 289 20.63 -1.06 -18.03
N ASN A 290 21.65 -0.21 -17.93
CA ASN A 290 22.32 0.08 -16.66
C ASN A 290 21.43 0.99 -15.83
N THR A 291 20.42 0.41 -15.19
CA THR A 291 19.33 1.14 -14.51
C THR A 291 19.86 2.18 -13.53
N TRP A 292 20.93 1.88 -12.78
CA TRP A 292 21.56 2.80 -11.83
C TRP A 292 22.06 4.12 -12.43
N THR A 293 22.12 4.28 -13.76
CA THR A 293 22.46 5.55 -14.42
C THR A 293 21.22 6.33 -14.87
N TYR A 294 20.04 5.72 -14.89
CA TYR A 294 18.79 6.35 -15.32
C TYR A 294 18.16 7.14 -14.16
N PRO A 295 17.84 8.44 -14.31
CA PRO A 295 17.26 9.23 -13.22
C PRO A 295 15.82 8.79 -12.90
N SER A 296 15.48 8.78 -11.62
CA SER A 296 14.11 8.60 -11.16
C SER A 296 13.30 9.90 -11.30
N SER A 297 11.99 9.76 -11.44
CA SER A 297 11.09 10.90 -11.65
C SER A 297 10.85 11.69 -10.36
N LYS A 298 10.63 13.00 -10.50
CA LYS A 298 10.09 13.87 -9.43
C LYS A 298 8.57 13.99 -9.47
N ASP A 299 7.97 13.54 -10.56
CA ASP A 299 6.58 13.78 -10.88
C ASP A 299 5.65 13.22 -9.78
N CYS A 300 4.62 14.00 -9.44
CA CYS A 300 3.55 13.59 -8.53
C CYS A 300 2.18 13.78 -9.18
N GLN A 301 1.32 12.76 -9.06
CA GLN A 301 -0.05 12.76 -9.60
C GLN A 301 -1.05 12.41 -8.50
N ARG A 302 -2.19 13.07 -8.50
CA ARG A 302 -3.36 12.69 -7.69
C ARG A 302 -4.45 12.08 -8.57
N LEU A 303 -5.14 11.06 -8.05
CA LEU A 303 -6.35 10.53 -8.68
C LEU A 303 -7.44 10.35 -7.63
N THR A 304 -8.60 10.95 -7.87
CA THR A 304 -9.85 10.63 -7.19
C THR A 304 -10.64 9.70 -8.10
N ALA A 305 -10.68 8.41 -7.76
CA ALA A 305 -11.30 7.38 -8.60
C ALA A 305 -12.83 7.47 -8.63
N GLU A 306 -13.44 8.03 -7.59
CA GLU A 306 -14.88 8.22 -7.46
C GLU A 306 -15.20 9.68 -7.09
N PRO A 307 -15.11 10.64 -8.03
CA PRO A 307 -15.41 12.04 -7.75
C PRO A 307 -16.84 12.23 -7.23
N ALA A 308 -16.99 12.89 -6.09
CA ALA A 308 -18.29 13.08 -5.43
C ALA A 308 -19.28 13.93 -6.25
N ASP A 309 -18.80 14.71 -7.20
CA ASP A 309 -19.61 15.52 -8.11
C ASP A 309 -20.08 14.74 -9.36
N GLY A 310 -19.70 13.47 -9.48
CA GLY A 310 -20.05 12.60 -10.62
C GLY A 310 -19.27 12.91 -11.90
N SER A 311 -18.22 13.74 -11.83
CA SER A 311 -17.31 13.94 -12.95
C SER A 311 -16.50 12.68 -13.26
N SER A 312 -15.95 12.61 -14.49
CA SER A 312 -15.07 11.51 -14.87
C SER A 312 -13.73 11.61 -14.10
N PRO A 313 -13.18 10.50 -13.57
CA PRO A 313 -11.88 10.50 -12.92
C PRO A 313 -10.79 11.01 -13.85
N THR A 314 -9.93 11.90 -13.34
CA THR A 314 -8.76 12.40 -14.07
C THR A 314 -7.56 12.47 -13.14
N TYR A 315 -6.37 12.22 -13.68
CA TYR A 315 -5.13 12.50 -12.98
C TYR A 315 -4.90 14.01 -12.93
N GLU A 316 -4.59 14.51 -11.73
CA GLU A 316 -4.21 15.90 -11.51
C GLU A 316 -2.72 16.00 -11.14
N GLN A 317 -1.98 16.83 -11.87
CA GLN A 317 -0.61 17.18 -11.52
C GLN A 317 -0.55 17.83 -10.12
N ASP A 318 0.31 17.26 -9.29
CA ASP A 318 0.69 17.77 -7.98
C ASP A 318 2.06 18.48 -8.03
N ASP A 319 2.51 18.99 -6.87
CA ASP A 319 3.86 19.50 -6.68
C ASP A 319 4.87 18.36 -6.85
N ASP A 320 5.87 18.59 -7.70
CA ASP A 320 7.01 17.70 -7.83
C ASP A 320 7.71 17.48 -6.49
N MET A 321 8.23 16.28 -6.28
CA MET A 321 9.12 15.97 -5.17
C MET A 321 10.36 16.87 -5.20
N LEU A 322 10.96 17.12 -4.04
CA LEU A 322 12.19 17.91 -3.92
C LEU A 322 13.33 17.33 -4.78
N GLU A 323 13.42 16.00 -4.82
CA GLU A 323 14.34 15.21 -5.62
C GLU A 323 13.64 13.99 -6.22
N GLY A 324 14.18 13.47 -7.32
CA GLY A 324 13.61 12.27 -7.93
C GLY A 324 13.82 11.09 -7.00
N ARG A 325 12.85 10.17 -6.93
CA ARG A 325 12.95 9.02 -6.01
C ARG A 325 12.33 7.74 -6.58
N THR A 326 13.14 6.70 -6.75
CA THR A 326 12.67 5.30 -6.80
C THR A 326 12.76 4.70 -5.40
N MET A 327 11.90 3.73 -5.09
CA MET A 327 11.76 3.07 -3.78
C MET A 327 11.48 4.05 -2.62
N GLY A 328 10.86 5.19 -2.91
CA GLY A 328 10.37 6.10 -1.89
C GLY A 328 9.13 5.53 -1.22
N GLN A 329 8.97 5.72 0.08
CA GLN A 329 7.85 5.16 0.83
C GLN A 329 7.10 6.22 1.62
N PHE A 330 5.77 6.28 1.44
CA PHE A 330 4.88 7.18 2.19
C PHE A 330 4.43 6.56 3.51
N ILE A 331 4.60 7.29 4.61
CA ILE A 331 4.03 6.99 5.92
C ILE A 331 3.09 8.14 6.32
N THR A 332 1.82 7.83 6.55
CA THR A 332 0.85 8.83 7.06
C THR A 332 1.10 9.10 8.54
N LEU A 333 1.24 10.39 8.91
CA LEU A 333 1.48 10.81 10.28
C LEU A 333 0.17 11.21 10.98
N PRO A 334 0.10 11.17 12.33
CA PRO A 334 -1.12 11.51 13.07
C PRO A 334 -1.62 12.95 12.85
N ASP A 335 -0.74 13.90 12.56
CA ASP A 335 -1.10 15.29 12.28
C ASP A 335 -1.69 15.51 10.87
N GLY A 336 -1.81 14.46 10.06
CA GLY A 336 -2.32 14.50 8.69
C GLY A 336 -1.27 14.87 7.64
N SER A 337 -0.02 15.13 8.05
CA SER A 337 1.11 15.19 7.11
C SER A 337 1.54 13.78 6.71
N MET A 338 2.35 13.68 5.66
CA MET A 338 2.85 12.41 5.14
C MET A 338 4.36 12.47 5.00
N LEU A 339 5.06 11.50 5.57
CA LEU A 339 6.51 11.38 5.49
C LEU A 339 6.89 10.56 4.25
N VAL A 340 7.92 10.99 3.53
CA VAL A 340 8.63 10.18 2.54
C VAL A 340 10.06 9.91 3.01
N VAL A 341 10.40 8.63 3.04
CA VAL A 341 11.74 8.11 3.35
C VAL A 341 12.17 7.09 2.30
N ASN A 342 13.41 6.60 2.44
CA ASN A 342 14.01 5.53 1.62
C ASN A 342 14.18 5.89 0.14
N GLY A 343 14.90 5.08 -0.60
CA GLY A 343 15.02 5.19 -2.04
C GLY A 343 16.28 5.86 -2.56
N GLY A 344 16.38 5.91 -3.89
CA GLY A 344 17.52 6.45 -4.63
C GLY A 344 17.09 7.41 -5.73
N THR A 345 17.99 8.31 -6.13
CA THR A 345 17.75 9.26 -7.22
C THR A 345 17.81 8.60 -8.59
N ASN A 346 18.38 7.40 -8.71
CA ASN A 346 18.56 6.70 -9.98
C ASN A 346 18.24 5.21 -9.87
N GLY A 347 17.76 4.64 -10.98
CA GLY A 347 17.55 3.21 -11.16
C GLY A 347 16.21 2.68 -10.69
N THR A 348 16.22 1.40 -10.38
CA THR A 348 15.02 0.59 -10.10
C THR A 348 15.23 -0.26 -8.85
N ALA A 349 14.12 -0.66 -8.24
CA ALA A 349 14.10 -1.74 -7.27
C ALA A 349 14.58 -3.06 -7.89
N GLY A 350 15.10 -3.97 -7.07
CA GLY A 350 15.66 -5.23 -7.53
C GLY A 350 17.17 -5.28 -7.37
N PHE A 351 17.70 -6.47 -7.64
CA PHE A 351 19.13 -6.73 -7.74
C PHE A 351 19.40 -7.54 -9.01
N SER A 352 20.63 -7.53 -9.49
CA SER A 352 21.07 -8.40 -10.59
C SER A 352 22.60 -8.52 -10.62
N ASN A 353 23.09 -9.64 -11.13
CA ASN A 353 24.52 -9.85 -11.40
C ASN A 353 24.99 -9.23 -12.72
N ARG A 354 24.05 -8.74 -13.55
CA ARG A 354 24.32 -8.20 -14.89
C ARG A 354 23.19 -7.33 -15.42
N THR A 355 23.46 -6.66 -16.53
CA THR A 355 22.49 -6.05 -17.44
C THR A 355 22.84 -6.44 -18.87
N LEU A 356 22.06 -5.97 -19.86
CA LEU A 356 22.44 -6.13 -21.27
C LEU A 356 23.79 -5.44 -21.62
N TYR A 357 24.17 -4.36 -20.94
CA TYR A 357 25.41 -3.61 -21.21
C TYR A 357 26.56 -3.94 -20.27
N THR A 358 26.27 -4.57 -19.13
CA THR A 358 27.24 -4.93 -18.09
C THR A 358 27.11 -6.42 -17.85
N SER A 359 27.95 -7.25 -18.47
CA SER A 359 27.68 -8.68 -18.62
C SER A 359 28.10 -9.55 -17.43
N SER A 360 28.71 -8.95 -16.41
CA SER A 360 29.30 -9.66 -15.26
C SER A 360 29.30 -8.79 -14.01
N LEU A 361 29.30 -9.43 -12.84
CA LEU A 361 29.19 -8.78 -11.54
C LEU A 361 30.39 -7.90 -11.21
N ASP A 362 31.60 -8.26 -11.64
CA ASP A 362 32.82 -7.48 -11.44
C ASP A 362 32.80 -6.12 -12.18
N GLN A 363 31.93 -5.98 -13.16
CA GLN A 363 31.72 -4.73 -13.90
C GLN A 363 30.60 -3.86 -13.30
N MET A 364 29.81 -4.40 -12.36
CA MET A 364 28.72 -3.67 -11.73
C MET A 364 29.29 -2.70 -10.67
N PRO A 365 29.05 -1.38 -10.77
CA PRO A 365 29.69 -0.40 -9.89
C PRO A 365 29.16 -0.41 -8.45
N PHE A 366 27.97 -0.98 -8.23
CA PHE A 366 27.28 -1.01 -6.94
C PHE A 366 26.97 -2.45 -6.51
N TYR A 367 27.87 -3.38 -6.83
CA TYR A 367 27.66 -4.82 -6.64
C TYR A 367 26.37 -5.25 -7.35
N GLN A 368 25.38 -5.82 -6.66
CA GLN A 368 24.14 -6.30 -7.29
C GLN A 368 23.03 -5.23 -7.37
N SER A 369 23.22 -4.04 -6.79
CA SER A 369 22.17 -3.00 -6.76
C SER A 369 21.84 -2.48 -8.15
N LEU A 370 20.54 -2.44 -8.47
CA LEU A 370 20.00 -1.82 -9.69
C LEU A 370 19.67 -0.33 -9.51
N ALA A 371 19.97 0.24 -8.34
CA ALA A 371 19.78 1.65 -8.02
C ALA A 371 21.07 2.31 -7.53
N SER A 372 21.10 3.64 -7.62
CA SER A 372 22.17 4.47 -7.06
C SER A 372 21.65 5.83 -6.56
N GLY A 373 22.54 6.61 -5.96
CA GLY A 373 22.22 7.90 -5.36
C GLY A 373 21.23 7.80 -4.20
N PRO A 374 21.56 7.09 -3.09
CA PRO A 374 20.65 6.96 -1.95
C PRO A 374 20.22 8.34 -1.43
N VAL A 375 18.92 8.49 -1.18
CA VAL A 375 18.36 9.73 -0.67
C VAL A 375 18.15 9.64 0.84
N GLY A 376 19.17 10.07 1.59
CA GLY A 376 19.18 9.98 3.06
C GLY A 376 18.33 11.04 3.78
N THR A 377 17.93 12.13 3.11
CA THR A 377 17.12 13.19 3.73
C THR A 377 15.63 12.88 3.57
N PRO A 378 14.85 12.80 4.68
CA PRO A 378 13.41 12.63 4.62
C PRO A 378 12.73 13.92 4.15
N ALA A 379 11.51 13.79 3.63
CA ALA A 379 10.67 14.92 3.28
C ALA A 379 9.26 14.76 3.86
N LEU A 380 8.68 15.85 4.33
CA LEU A 380 7.27 15.93 4.69
C LEU A 380 6.47 16.49 3.52
N TYR A 381 5.30 15.90 3.35
CA TYR A 381 4.27 16.31 2.43
C TYR A 381 3.04 16.77 3.21
N TYR A 382 2.51 17.94 2.84
CA TYR A 382 1.35 18.57 3.45
C TYR A 382 0.19 18.59 2.45
N PRO A 383 -0.74 17.61 2.50
CA PRO A 383 -1.75 17.42 1.45
C PRO A 383 -2.65 18.63 1.17
N ASN A 384 -2.88 19.43 2.21
CA ASN A 384 -3.77 20.60 2.20
C ASN A 384 -3.03 21.93 2.02
N ALA A 385 -1.70 21.93 1.95
CA ALA A 385 -0.96 23.14 1.63
C ALA A 385 -1.26 23.60 0.18
N PRO A 386 -1.17 24.91 -0.09
CA PRO A 386 -1.29 25.43 -1.45
C PRO A 386 -0.31 24.74 -2.42
N LYS A 387 -0.70 24.58 -3.68
CA LYS A 387 0.21 24.12 -4.74
C LYS A 387 1.45 25.02 -4.77
N GLY A 388 2.62 24.42 -4.92
CA GLY A 388 3.95 25.01 -4.82
C GLY A 388 4.55 25.02 -3.41
N SER A 389 3.85 24.47 -2.41
CA SER A 389 4.29 24.51 -1.00
C SER A 389 4.01 23.23 -0.22
N ARG A 390 3.71 22.12 -0.92
CA ARG A 390 3.33 20.87 -0.27
C ARG A 390 4.51 20.07 0.26
N TRP A 391 5.72 20.31 -0.22
CA TRP A 391 6.92 19.58 0.19
C TRP A 391 7.87 20.40 1.04
N SER A 392 8.45 19.80 2.07
CA SER A 392 9.54 20.38 2.86
C SER A 392 10.46 19.31 3.45
N ASN A 393 11.76 19.54 3.40
CA ASN A 393 12.76 18.83 4.18
C ASN A 393 13.49 19.76 5.16
N ALA A 394 12.94 20.95 5.41
CA ALA A 394 13.57 21.95 6.26
C ALA A 394 13.73 21.42 7.69
N GLY A 395 14.93 21.55 8.24
CA GLY A 395 15.27 21.08 9.58
C GLY A 395 15.46 19.56 9.72
N MET A 396 15.37 18.80 8.62
CA MET A 396 15.56 17.36 8.63
C MET A 396 17.05 16.99 8.57
N SER A 397 17.42 15.94 9.31
CA SER A 397 18.76 15.35 9.23
C SER A 397 18.84 14.32 8.11
N THR A 398 20.03 14.13 7.55
CA THR A 398 20.30 13.10 6.54
C THR A 398 20.81 11.83 7.23
N SER A 399 20.22 10.67 6.92
CA SER A 399 20.76 9.37 7.33
C SER A 399 22.01 9.01 6.51
N ASN A 400 22.97 8.35 7.15
CA ASN A 400 24.15 7.78 6.49
C ASN A 400 23.91 6.33 6.01
N ILE A 401 22.73 5.77 6.25
CA ILE A 401 22.37 4.41 5.82
C ILE A 401 21.63 4.50 4.47
N ALA A 402 22.16 3.81 3.47
CA ALA A 402 21.53 3.71 2.15
C ALA A 402 20.30 2.80 2.21
N ARG A 403 19.12 3.37 2.46
CA ARG A 403 17.83 2.65 2.47
C ARG A 403 17.31 2.46 1.05
N LEU A 404 17.90 1.56 0.27
CA LEU A 404 17.49 1.25 -1.11
C LEU A 404 16.50 0.07 -1.12
N TYR A 405 16.73 -0.91 -2.00
CA TYR A 405 15.89 -2.09 -2.13
C TYR A 405 15.84 -2.89 -0.82
N HIS A 406 14.69 -3.48 -0.52
CA HIS A 406 14.36 -4.13 0.77
C HIS A 406 14.51 -3.24 2.01
N SER A 407 14.37 -1.92 1.86
CA SER A 407 14.08 -1.05 2.99
C SER A 407 12.58 -1.00 3.28
N SER A 408 12.21 -0.69 4.51
CA SER A 408 10.81 -0.55 4.94
C SER A 408 10.69 0.45 6.08
N ALA A 409 9.54 1.12 6.18
CA ALA A 409 9.23 2.06 7.22
C ALA A 409 7.77 1.90 7.69
N MET A 410 7.50 2.29 8.94
CA MET A 410 6.15 2.23 9.52
C MET A 410 5.98 3.19 10.71
N LEU A 411 4.77 3.69 10.91
CA LEU A 411 4.40 4.48 12.08
C LEU A 411 4.35 3.59 13.35
N LEU A 412 4.92 4.08 14.44
CA LEU A 412 4.88 3.44 15.76
C LEU A 412 3.79 4.05 16.67
N PRO A 413 3.39 3.36 17.75
CA PRO A 413 2.40 3.84 18.71
C PRO A 413 2.78 5.15 19.40
N ASP A 414 4.06 5.45 19.57
CA ASP A 414 4.51 6.74 20.12
C ASP A 414 4.50 7.88 19.07
N ALA A 415 3.99 7.62 17.87
CA ALA A 415 4.00 8.50 16.69
C ALA A 415 5.38 8.70 16.03
N SER A 416 6.44 8.03 16.46
CA SER A 416 7.69 8.00 15.69
C SER A 416 7.55 7.07 14.47
N VAL A 417 8.55 7.04 13.58
CA VAL A 417 8.57 6.16 12.42
C VAL A 417 9.79 5.26 12.48
N LEU A 418 9.57 3.94 12.56
CA LEU A 418 10.62 2.93 12.44
C LEU A 418 11.03 2.79 10.98
N ILE A 419 12.33 2.77 10.71
CA ILE A 419 12.92 2.57 9.38
C ILE A 419 13.95 1.44 9.50
N ALA A 420 13.79 0.39 8.70
CA ALA A 420 14.60 -0.82 8.77
C ALA A 420 15.03 -1.33 7.39
N GLY A 421 15.98 -2.26 7.42
CA GLY A 421 16.55 -2.89 6.24
C GLY A 421 17.45 -2.00 5.40
N SER A 422 18.33 -2.62 4.64
CA SER A 422 18.26 -2.60 3.19
C SER A 422 19.09 -3.78 2.75
N ASN A 423 18.67 -4.46 1.69
CA ASN A 423 19.42 -5.56 1.12
C ASN A 423 19.27 -5.56 -0.41
N PRO A 424 20.04 -4.75 -1.14
CA PRO A 424 20.02 -4.74 -2.61
C PRO A 424 20.87 -5.89 -3.20
N SER A 425 20.90 -7.05 -2.54
CA SER A 425 21.73 -8.20 -2.91
C SER A 425 20.93 -9.50 -2.91
N LEU A 426 21.41 -10.47 -3.70
CA LEU A 426 20.85 -11.82 -3.83
C LEU A 426 20.92 -12.60 -2.52
N ASP A 427 21.99 -12.40 -1.75
CA ASP A 427 22.26 -13.00 -0.44
C ASP A 427 22.92 -11.92 0.46
N VAL A 428 23.21 -12.25 1.71
CA VAL A 428 23.84 -11.35 2.68
C VAL A 428 25.19 -10.86 2.15
N SER A 429 25.34 -9.55 2.02
CA SER A 429 26.57 -8.91 1.56
C SER A 429 26.92 -7.72 2.44
N LEU A 430 27.89 -7.89 3.34
CA LEU A 430 28.28 -6.87 4.32
C LEU A 430 29.36 -5.90 3.82
N ASP A 431 30.05 -6.26 2.74
CA ASP A 431 31.19 -5.49 2.19
C ASP A 431 30.86 -4.78 0.87
N ALA A 432 29.60 -4.86 0.40
CA ALA A 432 29.15 -4.17 -0.81
C ALA A 432 29.06 -2.64 -0.61
N PRO A 433 29.10 -1.82 -1.69
CA PRO A 433 28.89 -0.38 -1.60
C PRO A 433 27.56 0.01 -0.93
N PHE A 434 26.52 -0.80 -1.12
CA PHE A 434 25.25 -0.73 -0.42
C PHE A 434 25.03 -2.07 0.31
N PRO A 435 25.53 -2.21 1.55
CA PRO A 435 25.56 -3.50 2.23
C PRO A 435 24.19 -3.89 2.79
N THR A 436 23.98 -5.19 3.00
CA THR A 436 22.91 -5.73 3.83
C THR A 436 23.01 -5.12 5.23
N THR A 437 21.91 -4.53 5.73
CA THR A 437 21.90 -3.94 7.08
C THR A 437 20.67 -4.33 7.89
N TYR A 438 20.94 -4.85 9.09
CA TYR A 438 19.95 -5.12 10.13
C TYR A 438 19.75 -3.94 11.09
N THR A 439 20.48 -2.84 10.88
CA THR A 439 20.36 -1.64 11.71
C THR A 439 19.05 -0.95 11.42
N ALA A 440 18.22 -0.72 12.45
CA ALA A 440 17.02 0.10 12.36
C ALA A 440 17.30 1.53 12.84
N GLU A 441 16.58 2.50 12.28
CA GLU A 441 16.56 3.89 12.70
C GLU A 441 15.14 4.28 13.11
N ILE A 442 15.02 5.23 14.04
CA ILE A 442 13.74 5.83 14.39
C ILE A 442 13.78 7.29 13.96
N PHE A 443 12.87 7.67 13.08
CA PHE A 443 12.64 9.05 12.71
C PHE A 443 11.64 9.68 13.68
N TYR A 444 11.99 10.84 14.22
CA TYR A 444 11.13 11.65 15.09
C TYR A 444 10.61 12.86 14.29
N PRO A 445 9.32 12.86 13.88
CA PRO A 445 8.73 13.99 13.16
C PRO A 445 8.75 15.31 13.98
N PRO A 446 8.60 16.48 13.34
CA PRO A 446 8.76 17.80 13.99
C PRO A 446 7.92 18.02 15.24
N TYR A 447 6.75 17.37 15.38
CA TYR A 447 5.94 17.47 16.59
C TYR A 447 6.62 16.91 17.86
N PHE A 448 7.69 16.11 17.73
CA PHE A 448 8.51 15.69 18.87
C PHE A 448 9.33 16.83 19.49
N ALA A 449 9.42 17.99 18.83
CA ALA A 449 10.02 19.19 19.44
C ALA A 449 9.16 19.79 20.56
N SER A 450 7.88 19.39 20.67
CA SER A 450 7.03 19.81 21.78
C SER A 450 7.44 19.13 23.09
N SER A 451 7.55 19.93 24.16
CA SER A 451 7.80 19.41 25.51
C SER A 451 6.55 18.83 26.19
N VAL A 452 5.35 19.10 25.64
CA VAL A 452 4.08 18.60 26.15
C VAL A 452 3.37 17.81 25.06
N ARG A 453 2.95 16.59 25.41
CA ARG A 453 2.13 15.73 24.55
C ARG A 453 0.76 15.51 25.19
N PRO A 454 -0.32 15.43 24.39
CA PRO A 454 -1.63 15.15 24.92
C PRO A 454 -1.70 13.79 25.62
N GLN A 455 -2.34 13.78 26.81
CA GLN A 455 -2.63 12.56 27.58
C GLN A 455 -4.16 12.42 27.71
N PRO A 456 -4.84 11.90 26.67
CA PRO A 456 -6.30 11.73 26.70
C PRO A 456 -6.70 10.56 27.60
N SER A 457 -7.91 10.65 28.18
CA SER A 457 -8.55 9.54 28.90
C SER A 457 -9.93 9.23 28.32
N GLY A 458 -10.42 8.01 28.51
CA GLY A 458 -11.70 7.56 27.94
C GLY A 458 -11.61 7.02 26.51
N VAL A 459 -10.41 6.78 25.98
CA VAL A 459 -10.22 6.20 24.64
C VAL A 459 -10.80 4.77 24.61
N PRO A 460 -11.74 4.45 23.70
CA PRO A 460 -12.35 3.13 23.63
C PRO A 460 -11.38 2.09 23.04
N LYS A 461 -11.67 0.81 23.30
CA LYS A 461 -10.95 -0.34 22.70
C LYS A 461 -11.61 -0.91 21.45
N ASN A 462 -12.84 -0.50 21.16
CA ASN A 462 -13.58 -0.90 19.97
C ASN A 462 -14.34 0.28 19.38
N LEU A 463 -14.46 0.34 18.06
CA LEU A 463 -15.27 1.31 17.34
C LEU A 463 -16.23 0.60 16.39
N THR A 464 -17.43 1.15 16.23
CA THR A 464 -18.45 0.67 15.31
C THR A 464 -18.51 1.52 14.05
N TYR A 465 -19.27 1.07 13.05
CA TYR A 465 -19.61 1.86 11.87
C TYR A 465 -20.93 2.61 12.10
N GLY A 466 -20.84 3.88 12.46
CA GLY A 466 -21.97 4.65 12.98
C GLY A 466 -22.39 4.24 14.40
N GLY A 467 -23.45 4.85 14.92
CA GLY A 467 -23.96 4.64 16.27
C GLY A 467 -23.71 5.82 17.20
N ASN A 468 -23.86 5.61 18.51
CA ASN A 468 -23.67 6.65 19.51
C ASN A 468 -22.21 7.12 19.55
N TYR A 469 -22.01 8.43 19.69
CA TYR A 469 -20.70 9.01 19.96
C TYR A 469 -20.15 8.53 21.31
N PHE A 470 -18.87 8.75 21.53
CA PHE A 470 -18.19 8.50 22.79
C PHE A 470 -17.39 9.73 23.22
N ASP A 471 -17.06 9.81 24.50
CA ASP A 471 -16.38 10.96 25.07
C ASP A 471 -14.90 10.64 25.37
N ILE A 472 -14.02 11.56 24.97
CA ILE A 472 -12.61 11.57 25.38
C ILE A 472 -12.35 12.83 26.20
N THR A 473 -11.74 12.69 27.37
CA THR A 473 -11.32 13.85 28.17
C THR A 473 -9.88 14.22 27.90
N VAL A 474 -9.61 15.51 27.71
CA VAL A 474 -8.27 16.08 27.58
C VAL A 474 -8.03 17.04 28.74
N SER A 475 -7.03 16.73 29.57
CA SER A 475 -6.67 17.55 30.73
C SER A 475 -6.07 18.92 30.33
N SER A 476 -6.13 19.91 31.21
CA SER A 476 -5.46 21.20 30.99
C SER A 476 -3.93 21.10 30.92
N THR A 477 -3.34 19.99 31.39
CA THR A 477 -1.91 19.70 31.28
C THR A 477 -1.51 19.04 29.95
N SER A 478 -2.48 18.68 29.11
CA SER A 478 -2.26 18.00 27.83
C SER A 478 -1.83 18.95 26.69
N TYR A 479 -1.76 20.26 26.94
CA TYR A 479 -1.39 21.27 25.96
C TYR A 479 -0.77 22.49 26.65
N THR A 480 -0.01 23.30 25.90
CA THR A 480 0.64 24.51 26.41
C THR A 480 0.67 25.61 25.36
N GLY A 481 0.78 26.87 25.80
CA GLY A 481 0.95 28.01 24.89
C GLY A 481 -0.32 28.51 24.20
N MET A 482 -1.49 28.00 24.59
CA MET A 482 -2.80 28.39 24.06
C MET A 482 -3.90 28.29 25.13
N GLY A 483 -5.02 28.99 24.93
CA GLY A 483 -6.19 28.89 25.81
C GLY A 483 -7.02 27.62 25.56
N ALA A 484 -7.77 27.16 26.57
CA ALA A 484 -8.54 25.91 26.49
C ALA A 484 -9.54 25.86 25.32
N ASN A 485 -10.20 26.98 25.00
CA ASN A 485 -11.11 27.06 23.86
C ASN A 485 -10.38 26.88 22.51
N GLU A 486 -9.17 27.42 22.40
CA GLU A 486 -8.34 27.28 21.19
C GLU A 486 -7.78 25.87 21.09
N ALA A 487 -7.29 25.29 22.20
CA ALA A 487 -6.84 23.91 22.26
C ALA A 487 -7.93 22.93 21.81
N ALA A 488 -9.14 23.06 22.38
CA ALA A 488 -10.27 22.22 22.02
C ALA A 488 -10.69 22.38 20.55
N ALA A 489 -10.70 23.62 20.03
CA ALA A 489 -11.02 23.90 18.62
C ALA A 489 -9.99 23.33 17.63
N ASN A 490 -8.72 23.22 18.05
CA ASN A 490 -7.63 22.67 17.25
C ASN A 490 -7.29 21.22 17.65
N THR A 491 -8.22 20.51 18.28
CA THR A 491 -8.06 19.09 18.59
C THR A 491 -8.76 18.22 17.56
N THR A 492 -8.06 17.22 17.05
CA THR A 492 -8.63 16.18 16.20
C THR A 492 -8.42 14.80 16.81
N VAL A 493 -9.28 13.86 16.43
CA VAL A 493 -9.14 12.44 16.77
C VAL A 493 -8.96 11.68 15.46
N VAL A 494 -7.87 10.94 15.34
CA VAL A 494 -7.52 10.26 14.09
C VAL A 494 -7.27 8.77 14.34
N LEU A 495 -7.71 7.96 13.40
CA LEU A 495 -7.38 6.55 13.28
C LEU A 495 -6.29 6.40 12.23
N SER A 496 -5.18 5.78 12.63
CA SER A 496 -4.11 5.38 11.72
C SER A 496 -4.02 3.87 11.71
N ARG A 497 -4.26 3.29 10.54
CA ARG A 497 -3.96 1.89 10.27
C ARG A 497 -2.63 1.85 9.53
N GLY A 498 -1.69 1.09 10.09
CA GLY A 498 -0.46 0.71 9.40
C GLY A 498 -0.76 -0.27 8.26
N GLY A 499 0.22 -1.05 7.84
CA GLY A 499 -0.02 -2.07 6.83
C GLY A 499 1.15 -3.01 6.74
N PHE A 500 1.16 -3.85 5.70
CA PHE A 500 2.35 -4.62 5.37
C PHE A 500 3.33 -3.73 4.63
N THR A 501 4.39 -3.33 5.31
CA THR A 501 5.45 -2.51 4.72
C THR A 501 6.52 -3.42 4.12
N THR A 502 6.70 -3.29 2.80
CA THR A 502 7.66 -4.05 1.99
C THR A 502 7.85 -3.36 0.64
N HIS A 503 9.05 -3.44 0.04
CA HIS A 503 9.31 -3.01 -1.35
C HIS A 503 8.77 -1.61 -1.72
N ALA A 504 8.97 -0.64 -0.83
CA ALA A 504 8.50 0.75 -0.94
C ALA A 504 6.97 0.97 -0.89
N MET A 505 6.22 -0.04 -0.48
CA MET A 505 4.76 0.01 -0.35
C MET A 505 4.29 -0.19 1.08
N ASN A 506 3.03 0.17 1.33
CA ASN A 506 2.36 -0.10 2.60
C ASN A 506 0.93 -0.59 2.34
N MET A 507 0.75 -1.91 2.21
CA MET A 507 -0.54 -2.53 1.89
C MET A 507 -1.52 -2.38 3.05
N GLY A 508 -2.66 -1.73 2.81
CA GLY A 508 -3.69 -1.50 3.83
C GLY A 508 -3.54 -0.21 4.65
N GLN A 509 -2.49 0.60 4.44
CA GLN A 509 -2.31 1.87 5.17
C GLN A 509 -3.51 2.80 4.94
N ARG A 510 -4.07 3.33 6.03
CA ARG A 510 -5.18 4.31 6.01
C ARG A 510 -5.03 5.32 7.14
N HIS A 511 -5.41 6.56 6.87
CA HIS A 511 -5.55 7.62 7.87
C HIS A 511 -6.96 8.20 7.79
N LEU A 512 -7.71 8.14 8.88
CA LEU A 512 -9.09 8.61 8.94
C LEU A 512 -9.30 9.49 10.19
N GLN A 513 -9.72 10.74 9.99
CA GLN A 513 -10.10 11.63 11.08
C GLN A 513 -11.56 11.41 11.49
N LEU A 514 -11.84 11.15 12.77
CA LEU A 514 -13.20 11.08 13.29
C LEU A 514 -13.76 12.49 13.51
N ASN A 515 -15.03 12.69 13.10
CA ASN A 515 -15.73 13.93 13.39
C ASN A 515 -15.91 14.10 14.91
N ASN A 516 -15.72 15.30 15.44
CA ASN A 516 -15.88 15.56 16.87
C ASN A 516 -16.36 17.00 17.15
N THR A 517 -17.04 17.16 18.27
CA THR A 517 -17.32 18.46 18.91
C THR A 517 -16.74 18.45 20.32
N TYR A 518 -16.88 19.54 21.07
CA TYR A 518 -16.27 19.63 22.40
C TYR A 518 -17.04 20.47 23.40
N THR A 519 -16.82 20.18 24.67
CA THR A 519 -17.24 20.97 25.83
C THR A 519 -16.03 21.35 26.67
N VAL A 520 -15.77 22.66 26.82
CA VAL A 520 -14.64 23.16 27.61
C VAL A 520 -15.07 23.47 29.05
N ASN A 521 -14.35 22.91 30.01
CA ASN A 521 -14.57 23.09 31.44
C ASN A 521 -13.87 24.35 31.97
N SER A 522 -14.33 24.83 33.13
CA SER A 522 -13.76 26.03 33.77
C SER A 522 -12.33 25.86 34.28
N ASP A 523 -11.88 24.62 34.50
CA ASP A 523 -10.51 24.27 34.90
C ASP A 523 -9.53 24.15 33.71
N GLY A 524 -10.02 24.42 32.49
CA GLY A 524 -9.26 24.33 31.25
C GLY A 524 -9.16 22.92 30.66
N SER A 525 -9.67 21.88 31.33
CA SER A 525 -9.89 20.59 30.67
C SER A 525 -11.04 20.70 29.65
N TYR A 526 -11.13 19.77 28.71
CA TYR A 526 -12.27 19.68 27.81
C TYR A 526 -12.61 18.22 27.49
N VAL A 527 -13.88 18.01 27.15
CA VAL A 527 -14.41 16.74 26.67
C VAL A 527 -14.62 16.85 25.17
N LEU A 528 -14.04 15.94 24.40
CA LEU A 528 -14.34 15.72 23.00
C LEU A 528 -15.51 14.74 22.90
N HIS A 529 -16.55 15.12 22.17
CA HIS A 529 -17.62 14.21 21.76
C HIS A 529 -17.27 13.69 20.37
N VAL A 530 -16.89 12.42 20.28
CA VAL A 530 -16.27 11.84 19.08
C VAL A 530 -17.23 10.88 18.41
N ALA A 531 -17.47 11.07 17.12
CA ALA A 531 -18.29 10.19 16.31
C ALA A 531 -17.62 8.81 16.15
N GLN A 532 -18.44 7.79 15.92
CA GLN A 532 -17.97 6.49 15.45
C GLN A 532 -17.38 6.62 14.03
N VAL A 533 -16.74 5.54 13.55
CA VAL A 533 -16.27 5.48 12.15
C VAL A 533 -17.48 5.72 11.23
N PRO A 534 -17.34 6.45 10.10
CA PRO A 534 -18.45 6.63 9.17
C PRO A 534 -19.13 5.29 8.84
N PRO A 535 -20.45 5.24 8.62
CA PRO A 535 -21.21 3.99 8.41
C PRO A 535 -20.99 3.40 7.01
N ASN A 536 -19.72 3.23 6.64
CA ASN A 536 -19.24 2.64 5.40
C ASN A 536 -17.93 1.89 5.69
N PRO A 537 -17.99 0.55 5.87
CA PRO A 537 -16.81 -0.28 6.10
C PRO A 537 -15.77 -0.26 4.97
N ASN A 538 -16.10 0.24 3.78
CA ASN A 538 -15.12 0.39 2.70
C ASN A 538 -14.10 1.52 2.95
N LEU A 539 -14.45 2.53 3.75
CA LEU A 539 -13.54 3.66 4.03
C LEU A 539 -12.39 3.25 4.96
N LEU A 540 -12.69 2.37 5.90
CA LEU A 540 -11.73 1.76 6.81
C LEU A 540 -12.26 0.37 7.15
N THR A 541 -11.68 -0.65 6.52
CA THR A 541 -12.09 -2.07 6.65
C THR A 541 -12.01 -2.54 8.11
N PRO A 542 -12.70 -3.62 8.52
CA PRO A 542 -12.63 -4.07 9.90
C PRO A 542 -11.21 -4.53 10.28
N GLY A 543 -10.84 -4.37 11.55
CA GLY A 543 -9.51 -4.73 12.07
C GLY A 543 -8.82 -3.62 12.85
N PRO A 544 -7.56 -3.85 13.26
CA PRO A 544 -6.85 -2.98 14.18
C PRO A 544 -6.51 -1.61 13.57
N ALA A 545 -6.51 -0.59 14.42
CA ALA A 545 -6.01 0.75 14.13
C ALA A 545 -5.50 1.42 15.41
N LEU A 546 -4.55 2.35 15.28
CA LEU A 546 -4.12 3.24 16.35
C LEU A 546 -5.02 4.48 16.38
N LEU A 547 -5.58 4.81 17.53
CA LEU A 547 -6.27 6.08 17.76
C LEU A 547 -5.32 7.08 18.42
N PHE A 548 -5.16 8.24 17.79
CA PHE A 548 -4.43 9.38 18.33
C PHE A 548 -5.37 10.55 18.61
N VAL A 549 -5.13 11.26 19.72
CA VAL A 549 -5.69 12.59 19.95
C VAL A 549 -4.59 13.59 19.63
N VAL A 550 -4.86 14.50 18.70
CA VAL A 550 -3.89 15.46 18.19
C VAL A 550 -4.33 16.86 18.56
N VAL A 551 -3.57 17.53 19.43
CA VAL A 551 -3.87 18.90 19.87
C VAL A 551 -2.90 19.83 19.18
N ASN A 552 -3.41 20.67 18.28
CA ASN A 552 -2.62 21.64 17.52
C ASN A 552 -1.38 21.01 16.85
N GLY A 553 -1.57 19.88 16.17
CA GLY A 553 -0.51 19.15 15.47
C GLY A 553 0.38 18.27 16.36
N ILE A 554 0.19 18.26 17.69
CA ILE A 554 0.96 17.40 18.59
C ILE A 554 0.14 16.15 18.95
N PRO A 555 0.57 14.93 18.58
CA PRO A 555 -0.15 13.71 18.89
C PRO A 555 0.12 13.19 20.29
N SER A 556 -0.91 12.58 20.90
CA SER A 556 -0.77 11.66 22.03
C SER A 556 0.06 10.42 21.65
N ASN A 557 0.32 9.53 22.61
CA ASN A 557 0.57 8.14 22.23
C ASN A 557 -0.72 7.55 21.64
N GLY A 558 -0.56 6.64 20.68
CA GLY A 558 -1.65 5.94 20.01
C GLY A 558 -2.14 4.79 20.86
N THR A 559 -3.46 4.63 20.92
CA THR A 559 -4.10 3.47 21.55
C THR A 559 -4.59 2.52 20.47
N MET A 560 -4.15 1.27 20.50
CA MET A 560 -4.65 0.22 19.62
C MET A 560 -6.09 -0.15 20.00
N LEU A 561 -6.95 -0.21 18.98
CA LEU A 561 -8.35 -0.62 19.08
C LEU A 561 -8.75 -1.48 17.88
N ILE A 562 -9.89 -2.14 17.96
CA ILE A 562 -10.52 -2.84 16.83
C ILE A 562 -11.64 -1.99 16.24
N VAL A 563 -11.63 -1.83 14.91
CA VAL A 563 -12.75 -1.26 14.15
C VAL A 563 -13.62 -2.39 13.62
N GLY A 564 -14.93 -2.28 13.79
CA GLY A 564 -15.90 -3.30 13.36
C GLY A 564 -16.15 -4.38 14.40
N SER A 565 -16.72 -5.51 13.97
CA SER A 565 -17.12 -6.61 14.86
C SER A 565 -15.95 -7.49 15.31
N GLY A 566 -14.79 -7.38 14.66
CA GLY A 566 -13.67 -8.28 14.84
C GLY A 566 -13.77 -9.61 14.08
N ASN A 567 -14.82 -9.80 13.27
CA ASN A 567 -15.04 -11.04 12.51
C ASN A 567 -15.04 -10.80 10.99
N VAL A 568 -14.80 -11.87 10.24
CA VAL A 568 -15.02 -11.92 8.80
C VAL A 568 -16.52 -12.12 8.56
N GLU A 569 -17.23 -11.03 8.31
CA GLU A 569 -18.68 -10.99 8.09
C GLU A 569 -19.11 -9.63 7.52
N THR A 570 -20.33 -9.55 6.99
CA THR A 570 -20.95 -8.26 6.69
C THR A 570 -21.04 -7.41 7.96
N GLN A 571 -20.28 -6.32 7.99
CA GLN A 571 -20.16 -5.49 9.18
C GLN A 571 -21.47 -4.77 9.52
N PRO A 572 -21.92 -4.81 10.79
CA PRO A 572 -23.07 -4.02 11.22
C PRO A 572 -22.82 -2.53 11.05
N THR A 573 -23.81 -1.82 10.51
CA THR A 573 -23.79 -0.35 10.40
C THR A 573 -24.98 0.26 11.13
N ALA A 574 -24.79 1.46 11.67
CA ALA A 574 -25.82 2.27 12.29
C ALA A 574 -25.82 3.69 11.70
N ALA A 575 -26.79 4.52 12.08
CA ALA A 575 -26.83 5.92 11.65
C ALA A 575 -25.55 6.67 12.06
N VAL A 576 -25.18 7.72 11.31
CA VAL A 576 -24.08 8.62 11.69
C VAL A 576 -24.31 9.16 13.10
N SER A 577 -23.25 9.24 13.91
CA SER A 577 -23.34 9.76 15.27
C SER A 577 -23.86 11.20 15.31
N GLU A 578 -24.89 11.45 16.12
CA GLU A 578 -25.36 12.79 16.43
C GLU A 578 -24.49 13.41 17.53
N LEU A 579 -23.73 14.46 17.21
CA LEU A 579 -22.81 15.09 18.16
C LEU A 579 -23.48 16.25 18.91
N PRO A 580 -23.24 16.41 20.23
CA PRO A 580 -23.64 17.60 20.97
C PRO A 580 -23.06 18.89 20.37
N ALA A 581 -23.74 20.02 20.61
CA ALA A 581 -23.24 21.32 20.19
C ALA A 581 -21.95 21.69 20.96
N ILE A 582 -21.09 22.49 20.31
CA ILE A 582 -19.86 23.00 20.92
C ILE A 582 -20.18 23.91 22.10
N VAL A 583 -19.50 23.70 23.22
CA VAL A 583 -19.57 24.55 24.43
C VAL A 583 -18.18 25.08 24.76
N THR A 584 -18.06 26.41 24.87
CA THR A 584 -16.81 27.11 25.22
C THR A 584 -16.87 27.63 26.65
N SER A 585 -15.72 27.71 27.31
CA SER A 585 -15.60 28.29 28.65
C SER A 585 -15.53 29.83 28.55
N THR A 586 -16.20 30.52 29.47
CA THR A 586 -16.21 32.00 29.57
C THR A 586 -15.09 32.56 30.44
N SER A 587 -14.27 31.71 31.06
CA SER A 587 -13.31 32.06 32.13
C SER A 587 -11.82 32.06 31.71
N GLY A 588 -11.51 32.47 30.47
CA GLY A 588 -10.12 32.62 29.98
C GLY A 588 -9.68 34.09 29.86
N GLY A 589 -8.77 34.51 30.75
CA GLY A 589 -7.97 35.74 30.81
C GLY A 589 -8.13 36.83 29.73
N SER A 590 -8.69 37.97 30.15
CA SER A 590 -8.54 39.27 29.51
C SER A 590 -7.09 39.76 29.57
N THR A 591 -6.39 39.84 28.44
CA THR A 591 -5.38 40.88 28.25
C THR A 591 -6.11 42.20 28.02
N ASN A 592 -6.06 43.07 29.02
CA ASN A 592 -6.56 44.44 28.98
C ASN A 592 -6.00 45.18 27.74
N ASN A 593 -6.89 45.55 26.83
CA ASN A 593 -6.73 46.78 26.07
C ASN A 593 -8.09 47.49 26.02
N ASN A 594 -8.13 48.66 26.65
CA ASN A 594 -9.32 49.47 26.81
C ASN A 594 -9.74 50.15 25.49
N ASN A 595 -11.06 50.27 25.37
CA ASN A 595 -11.86 51.18 24.54
C ASN A 595 -12.06 50.85 23.06
N GLY A 596 -13.32 50.49 22.76
CA GLY A 596 -13.92 50.57 21.44
C GLY A 596 -15.18 49.73 21.37
N ALA A 597 -16.30 50.25 21.87
CA ALA A 597 -17.61 49.60 21.71
C ALA A 597 -17.90 49.36 20.22
N SER A 598 -17.91 48.09 19.81
CA SER A 598 -18.59 47.66 18.58
C SER A 598 -19.09 46.24 18.78
N SER A 599 -20.39 46.03 18.59
CA SER A 599 -21.05 44.74 18.66
C SER A 599 -20.53 43.83 17.54
N SER A 600 -19.76 42.78 17.85
CA SER A 600 -19.38 41.77 16.86
C SER A 600 -20.48 40.72 16.74
N LYS A 601 -21.16 40.70 15.58
CA LYS A 601 -22.07 39.64 15.19
C LYS A 601 -21.26 38.47 14.62
N THR A 602 -20.86 37.53 15.46
CA THR A 602 -20.17 36.29 15.01
C THR A 602 -21.17 35.19 14.60
N GLY A 603 -22.48 35.46 14.63
CA GLY A 603 -23.54 34.51 14.24
C GLY A 603 -23.97 34.55 12.75
N ILE A 604 -23.32 35.33 11.88
CA ILE A 604 -23.78 35.51 10.48
C ILE A 604 -22.88 34.84 9.43
N ILE A 605 -21.67 34.40 9.78
CA ILE A 605 -20.73 33.87 8.78
C ILE A 605 -21.10 32.43 8.33
N ALA A 606 -21.76 31.62 9.15
CA ALA A 606 -22.26 30.30 8.72
C ALA A 606 -23.54 30.39 7.85
N GLY A 607 -24.39 31.40 8.06
CA GLY A 607 -25.64 31.57 7.29
C GLY A 607 -25.45 32.28 5.95
N ALA A 608 -24.48 33.19 5.85
CA ALA A 608 -24.26 33.97 4.63
C ALA A 608 -23.59 33.17 3.49
N VAL A 609 -22.76 32.16 3.82
CA VAL A 609 -22.12 31.29 2.81
C VAL A 609 -23.15 30.36 2.17
N ILE A 610 -24.11 29.83 2.96
CA ILE A 610 -25.19 28.98 2.44
C ILE A 610 -26.17 29.80 1.59
N GLY A 611 -26.49 31.04 2.00
CA GLY A 611 -27.35 31.94 1.22
C GLY A 611 -26.74 32.39 -0.11
N ALA A 612 -25.43 32.68 -0.15
CA ALA A 612 -24.75 33.11 -1.37
C ALA A 612 -24.64 32.00 -2.42
N VAL A 613 -24.41 30.76 -2.01
CA VAL A 613 -24.34 29.59 -2.91
C VAL A 613 -25.68 29.30 -3.58
N VAL A 614 -26.79 29.46 -2.85
CA VAL A 614 -28.15 29.28 -3.40
C VAL A 614 -28.49 30.38 -4.43
N VAL A 615 -28.10 31.64 -4.18
CA VAL A 615 -28.36 32.75 -5.10
C VAL A 615 -27.51 32.63 -6.38
N ILE A 616 -26.25 32.19 -6.27
CA ILE A 616 -25.38 31.95 -7.43
C ILE A 616 -25.88 30.75 -8.24
N GLY A 617 -26.37 29.69 -7.59
CA GLY A 617 -26.98 28.54 -8.27
C GLY A 617 -28.24 28.91 -9.05
N ILE A 618 -29.11 29.76 -8.50
CA ILE A 618 -30.32 30.24 -9.18
C ILE A 618 -29.98 31.15 -10.37
N LEU A 619 -28.98 32.03 -10.23
CA LEU A 619 -28.51 32.88 -11.35
C LEU A 619 -27.85 32.04 -12.46
N GLY A 620 -27.06 31.03 -12.11
CA GLY A 620 -26.46 30.08 -13.06
C GLY A 620 -27.51 29.29 -13.84
N ALA A 621 -28.57 28.83 -13.17
CA ALA A 621 -29.70 28.15 -13.81
C ALA A 621 -30.47 29.07 -14.78
N LEU A 622 -30.73 30.33 -14.39
CA LEU A 622 -31.43 31.30 -15.23
C LEU A 622 -30.61 31.71 -16.48
N ILE A 623 -29.29 31.82 -16.36
CA ILE A 623 -28.39 32.10 -17.49
C ILE A 623 -28.33 30.90 -18.44
N SER A 624 -28.30 29.68 -17.90
CA SER A 624 -28.28 28.44 -18.69
C SER A 624 -29.59 28.23 -19.45
N ILE A 625 -30.74 28.51 -18.82
CA ILE A 625 -32.07 28.48 -19.48
C ILE A 625 -32.18 29.55 -20.57
N ARG A 626 -31.61 30.75 -20.37
CA ARG A 626 -31.54 31.79 -21.42
C ARG A 626 -30.62 31.42 -22.59
N ARG A 627 -29.48 30.75 -22.33
CA ARG A 627 -28.58 30.24 -23.39
C ARG A 627 -29.19 29.08 -24.16
N ALA A 628 -29.92 28.18 -23.50
CA ALA A 628 -30.63 27.08 -24.13
C ALA A 628 -31.77 27.56 -25.04
N ARG A 629 -32.49 28.63 -24.64
CA ARG A 629 -33.52 29.26 -25.49
C ARG A 629 -32.95 30.01 -26.70
N ARG A 630 -31.74 30.60 -26.61
CA ARG A 630 -31.10 31.26 -27.77
C ARG A 630 -30.52 30.30 -28.82
N ARG A 631 -30.34 29.01 -28.50
CA ARG A 631 -29.86 27.99 -29.46
C ARG A 631 -30.97 27.31 -30.27
N ARG A 632 -32.23 27.67 -30.05
CA ARG A 632 -33.36 27.23 -30.88
C ARG A 632 -33.86 28.39 -31.75
N ASN A 633 -33.10 28.73 -32.78
CA ASN A 633 -33.62 29.47 -33.92
C ASN A 633 -32.91 28.94 -35.19
N PRO A 634 -33.61 28.26 -36.10
CA PRO A 634 -33.00 27.75 -37.33
C PRO A 634 -33.08 28.85 -38.38
N ASN A 635 -31.95 29.42 -38.78
CA ASN A 635 -31.74 30.04 -40.10
C ASN A 635 -30.30 30.57 -40.20
N ASN A 636 -29.40 29.77 -40.79
CA ASN A 636 -28.55 30.19 -41.92
C ASN A 636 -27.61 29.05 -42.39
N PRO A 637 -27.32 28.95 -43.71
CA PRO A 637 -26.61 27.82 -44.33
C PRO A 637 -25.07 28.00 -44.33
N PRO A 638 -24.28 26.92 -44.61
CA PRO A 638 -22.82 26.98 -44.55
C PRO A 638 -22.21 27.52 -45.87
N PRO A 639 -21.05 28.21 -45.82
CA PRO A 639 -20.30 28.54 -47.02
C PRO A 639 -19.35 27.42 -47.43
N ALA A 640 -19.17 27.29 -48.74
CA ALA A 640 -18.39 26.28 -49.42
C ALA A 640 -16.92 26.69 -49.68
N MET A 641 -16.08 25.65 -49.80
CA MET A 641 -14.93 25.46 -50.70
C MET A 641 -13.74 26.44 -50.71
N TYR A 642 -12.53 25.87 -50.57
CA TYR A 642 -11.50 25.96 -51.61
C TYR A 642 -10.78 24.61 -51.78
N LYS A 643 -10.54 24.25 -53.05
CA LYS A 643 -9.83 23.07 -53.60
C LYS A 643 -8.52 23.53 -54.25
N MET A 644 -7.46 22.73 -54.16
CA MET A 644 -6.49 22.36 -55.23
C MET A 644 -5.34 21.59 -54.57
N GLY A 645 -4.76 20.51 -55.12
CA GLY A 645 -4.97 19.83 -56.40
C GLY A 645 -4.14 18.54 -56.42
N SER A 646 -4.60 17.56 -57.18
CA SER A 646 -3.94 16.28 -57.44
C SER A 646 -3.21 16.30 -58.79
N VAL A 647 -2.09 15.58 -58.89
CA VAL A 647 -1.57 14.91 -60.09
C VAL A 647 -0.89 13.64 -59.54
N GLY A 648 -1.13 12.39 -59.93
CA GLY A 648 -1.62 11.78 -61.18
C GLY A 648 -0.59 10.73 -61.63
N GLY A 649 -0.73 9.46 -61.22
CA GLY A 649 -0.83 8.31 -62.14
C GLY A 649 0.55 7.67 -62.45
N VAL A 650 0.78 6.43 -62.87
CA VAL A 650 0.00 5.23 -63.26
C VAL A 650 1.04 4.07 -63.28
N GLY A 651 0.66 2.81 -63.03
CA GLY A 651 1.50 1.67 -63.47
C GLY A 651 1.15 0.31 -62.85
N ALA A 652 0.25 -0.42 -63.51
CA ALA A 652 -0.03 -1.84 -63.25
C ALA A 652 1.03 -2.76 -63.89
N GLY A 653 1.24 -3.95 -63.32
CA GLY A 653 2.07 -5.01 -63.92
C GLY A 653 1.98 -6.33 -63.14
N ALA A 654 1.54 -7.38 -63.82
CA ALA A 654 1.07 -8.66 -63.28
C ALA A 654 2.14 -9.75 -63.06
N ALA A 655 1.76 -10.73 -62.23
CA ALA A 655 1.96 -12.19 -62.33
C ALA A 655 3.36 -12.84 -62.21
N SER A 656 3.48 -13.78 -61.25
CA SER A 656 3.78 -15.23 -61.44
C SER A 656 4.03 -15.91 -60.08
N THR A 657 3.14 -16.79 -59.61
CA THR A 657 3.25 -18.27 -59.62
C THR A 657 4.60 -18.88 -59.19
N LYS A 658 4.59 -19.55 -58.03
CA LYS A 658 4.93 -20.99 -57.89
C LYS A 658 4.73 -21.46 -56.45
N GLY A 659 3.80 -22.40 -56.28
CA GLY A 659 3.69 -23.22 -55.07
C GLY A 659 4.65 -24.40 -55.11
N PHE A 660 4.94 -24.95 -53.93
CA PHE A 660 5.32 -26.34 -53.74
C PHE A 660 4.76 -26.82 -52.39
N THR A 661 3.87 -27.81 -52.48
CA THR A 661 3.36 -28.67 -51.40
C THR A 661 4.05 -30.04 -51.48
N ARG A 662 4.45 -30.59 -50.33
CA ARG A 662 4.61 -32.03 -50.00
C ARG A 662 4.46 -32.12 -48.46
N ILE A 663 3.36 -32.60 -47.89
CA ILE A 663 2.97 -34.00 -47.60
C ILE A 663 4.09 -34.84 -46.98
N ALA A 664 3.94 -35.17 -45.69
CA ALA A 664 4.15 -36.51 -45.13
C ALA A 664 3.43 -36.63 -43.77
N ASP A 665 2.52 -37.59 -43.72
CA ASP A 665 1.79 -38.06 -42.54
C ASP A 665 2.64 -38.94 -41.61
N SER A 666 2.11 -39.08 -40.39
CA SER A 666 1.86 -40.33 -39.64
C SER A 666 2.69 -40.66 -38.38
N SER A 667 1.92 -40.78 -37.29
CA SER A 667 1.91 -41.85 -36.26
C SER A 667 2.91 -41.78 -35.10
N SER A 668 2.39 -41.56 -33.88
CA SER A 668 2.11 -42.67 -32.94
C SER A 668 1.33 -42.16 -31.72
N PHE A 669 0.38 -42.97 -31.29
CA PHE A 669 -0.58 -42.80 -30.21
C PHE A 669 -0.42 -44.00 -29.25
N LEU A 670 -0.87 -43.82 -27.99
CA LEU A 670 -1.23 -44.81 -26.93
C LEU A 670 -0.29 -44.88 -25.71
N PRO A 671 -0.80 -45.20 -24.49
CA PRO A 671 -1.75 -44.38 -23.74
C PRO A 671 -1.43 -44.28 -22.23
N LEU A 672 -1.98 -43.25 -21.60
CA LEU A 672 -2.11 -43.08 -20.15
C LEU A 672 -3.03 -44.15 -19.53
N THR A 673 -2.56 -44.79 -18.45
CA THR A 673 -3.40 -45.54 -17.52
C THR A 673 -3.91 -44.64 -16.40
N GLN A 674 -5.22 -44.76 -16.15
CA GLN A 674 -6.04 -44.04 -15.20
C GLN A 674 -5.62 -44.27 -13.73
N GLY A 675 -5.64 -43.20 -12.94
CA GLY A 675 -5.71 -43.22 -11.49
C GLY A 675 -6.83 -42.28 -11.03
N ASN A 676 -8.05 -42.81 -10.99
CA ASN A 676 -9.25 -42.14 -10.52
C ASN A 676 -9.30 -42.23 -8.98
N GLN A 677 -9.13 -41.12 -8.26
CA GLN A 677 -9.68 -40.97 -6.91
C GLN A 677 -10.21 -39.54 -6.72
N SER A 678 -11.52 -39.43 -6.90
CA SER A 678 -12.35 -38.35 -6.41
C SER A 678 -12.55 -38.49 -4.90
N THR A 679 -12.14 -37.48 -4.13
CA THR A 679 -12.70 -37.25 -2.78
C THR A 679 -13.27 -35.85 -2.72
N ALA A 680 -14.59 -35.82 -2.54
CA ALA A 680 -15.40 -34.63 -2.41
C ALA A 680 -14.99 -33.82 -1.16
N TRP A 681 -14.90 -32.51 -1.35
CA TRP A 681 -14.71 -31.53 -0.31
C TRP A 681 -15.99 -31.41 0.53
N ASN A 682 -15.85 -31.55 1.84
CA ASN A 682 -16.91 -31.24 2.80
C ASN A 682 -16.51 -30.01 3.60
N GLU A 683 -17.48 -29.13 3.85
CA GLU A 683 -17.32 -27.94 4.68
C GLU A 683 -16.93 -28.34 6.10
N SER A 684 -15.86 -27.75 6.65
CA SER A 684 -15.58 -27.86 8.08
C SER A 684 -15.13 -26.53 8.67
N THR A 685 -15.95 -26.04 9.59
CA THR A 685 -15.63 -25.06 10.62
C THR A 685 -14.78 -25.78 11.67
N ALA A 686 -13.46 -25.62 11.62
CA ALA A 686 -12.55 -26.26 12.58
C ALA A 686 -12.17 -25.30 13.71
N SER A 687 -12.57 -25.69 14.93
CA SER A 687 -12.12 -25.13 16.20
C SER A 687 -10.60 -25.33 16.37
N LEU A 688 -9.89 -24.25 16.65
CA LEU A 688 -8.43 -24.19 16.86
C LEU A 688 -8.01 -24.76 18.22
N HIS A 689 -8.01 -26.09 18.38
CA HIS A 689 -7.23 -26.75 19.44
C HIS A 689 -6.95 -28.22 19.05
N ALA A 690 -5.76 -28.49 18.50
CA ALA A 690 -5.17 -29.83 18.48
C ALA A 690 -3.64 -29.73 18.52
N PRO A 691 -2.94 -30.53 19.35
CA PRO A 691 -1.49 -30.51 19.43
C PRO A 691 -0.86 -31.21 18.21
N SER A 692 0.31 -30.69 17.82
CA SER A 692 1.19 -31.14 16.73
C SER A 692 1.22 -32.66 16.51
N PRO A 693 1.05 -33.16 15.26
CA PRO A 693 1.15 -34.57 14.97
C PRO A 693 2.40 -34.91 14.13
N TYR A 694 3.63 -34.61 14.56
CA TYR A 694 4.81 -35.27 13.98
C TYR A 694 5.83 -35.65 15.07
N ARG A 695 6.03 -36.97 15.18
CA ARG A 695 7.07 -37.61 15.98
C ARG A 695 8.28 -37.86 15.08
N ASP A 696 9.45 -37.53 15.60
CA ASP A 696 10.75 -37.85 15.02
C ASP A 696 10.91 -39.35 14.79
N GLY A 697 11.39 -39.70 13.59
CA GLY A 697 11.79 -41.04 13.20
C GLY A 697 13.30 -41.11 12.96
N PHE A 698 14.11 -40.92 14.00
CA PHE A 698 15.50 -41.37 14.02
C PHE A 698 15.59 -42.68 14.80
N GLU A 699 15.68 -43.83 14.11
CA GLU A 699 16.29 -45.04 14.68
C GLU A 699 17.02 -45.88 13.60
N SER A 700 18.33 -46.03 13.84
CA SER A 700 19.31 -47.01 13.35
C SER A 700 18.90 -48.09 12.33
N ARG A 701 19.61 -48.13 11.19
CA ARG A 701 20.64 -49.15 10.85
C ARG A 701 21.37 -48.81 9.57
#